data_AF-A0A1V4KPI5-F1
#
_entry.id   AF-A0A1V4KPI5-F1
#
_cell.length_a   1.000
_cell.length_b   1.000
_cell.length_c   1.000
_cell.angle_alpha   90.00
_cell.angle_beta   90.00
_cell.angle_gamma   90.00
#
_symmetry.space_group_name_H-M   'P 1'
#
loop_
_entity.id
_entity.type
_entity.pdbx_description
1 polymer ?
#
loop_
_entity_poly.entity_id
_entity_poly.type
_entity_poly.pdbx_seq_one_letter_code
_entity_poly.pdbx_strand_id
1 'polypeptide(L)'
;MEAALAAGAEPPVPPETVRRWLRAEGADPAAPAEEQLGLAWRLLRRAETRLGELERRRAEEMRDVESYVGHVRQLTEERDALTTEYEKENERLRLELARLRLQREVQLEEVEEMLEQEGLSEIARSNASEQIAYLLVERTALLEKLEVAERPAPRGRADGLCAAQDEFDPVHQTLEDQLQQQPGSPQLPAETTSKSYREELAREQASRARCERDLDEAAQRLLVAQEEIRRLLDELDAQREEQSKRGFASCPALRAPESGEPALSGRPERDSAELREAMEHNSKLDKEILALRARVQTLDLERKAFLDLVEQLKEEICEYQKGEKPALPLPAPAEAEEVAASSLQSQGTKDEGRVEGDHVSDQEDRYQSSETLHKRCREAIENMEGRNAQLLHKLQKLEPEHEGLVGRSEELESALGETPMQTKQKEQLKSEVEGLCWKVTSLETELLEVPKNKSEMSGEGQAAAGAQEMQEMLESCQETIEKLGSQLGERRERRKQLASELELLREDLKAEKKVLGSQVSDLLQENEQINEPEQKHEDVRIEERTCEEQMAKAMGLEEQIKHLRDEQELLCSELLESNKKREELEKQLKESNEEKRLLLEEIARLKHDLLTTREPGDREETWRMDQGTVQRETRFLVSQSSAGSLDGSVEQSPSDQRLQQQEDKMQQLRQDLRRVQNLCSSAERELRYEREKNVDLQKQNFLLQQECSKVKAELKQARAKLSDTKETCSSLSAQWEKSQQKVKELEQELLRCSQANKLQSSLQEKLAQEKSKVGEAQKKISKLQQKLKDSQQQLLLAEARVADKKLLEEELKEARENEARVQQELHEEQLKRKLLEQQVEELQQQLRHSQETEASLAKMHVELQAKTLRVLEDERKPAPSEHLQCQKENQKLSEQLSLLKEENKALYEEGVRLLNQKDLYIRLAQKG
;
A
#
# COMPACT_ATOMS: atom_id res chain seq x y z
N MET A 1 -27.47 49.09 12.92
CA MET A 1 -26.05 49.45 13.09
C MET A 1 -25.86 50.79 13.82
N GLU A 2 -26.74 51.17 14.77
CA GLU A 2 -26.59 52.41 15.57
C GLU A 2 -26.77 52.21 17.09
N ALA A 3 -27.02 50.99 17.57
CA ALA A 3 -27.27 50.74 19.00
C ALA A 3 -26.11 50.05 19.76
N ALA A 4 -25.01 49.69 19.08
CA ALA A 4 -23.92 48.93 19.70
C ALA A 4 -22.74 49.80 20.21
N LEU A 5 -22.78 51.13 20.03
CA LEU A 5 -21.66 52.02 20.37
C LEU A 5 -21.67 52.53 21.82
N ALA A 6 -22.61 52.11 22.68
CA ALA A 6 -22.81 52.75 23.99
C ALA A 6 -22.41 51.92 25.24
N ALA A 7 -21.94 50.67 25.09
CA ALA A 7 -21.87 49.73 26.24
C ALA A 7 -20.46 49.25 26.64
N GLY A 8 -19.39 50.02 26.36
CA GLY A 8 -18.02 49.58 26.63
C GLY A 8 -17.05 50.68 27.05
N ALA A 9 -17.49 51.68 27.84
CA ALA A 9 -16.55 52.63 28.41
C ALA A 9 -15.95 52.03 29.69
N GLU A 10 -14.73 51.48 29.60
CA GLU A 10 -13.92 51.19 30.78
C GLU A 10 -13.82 52.43 31.68
N PRO A 11 -13.83 52.27 33.02
CA PRO A 11 -13.71 53.40 33.93
C PRO A 11 -12.42 54.19 33.61
N PRO A 12 -12.45 55.53 33.58
CA PRO A 12 -11.29 56.32 33.24
C PRO A 12 -10.14 55.99 34.20
N VAL A 13 -8.99 55.61 33.64
CA VAL A 13 -7.80 55.25 34.40
C VAL A 13 -7.45 56.40 35.34
N PRO A 14 -7.27 56.15 36.66
CA PRO A 14 -7.00 57.21 37.62
C PRO A 14 -5.80 58.05 37.19
N PRO A 15 -5.87 59.38 37.29
CA PRO A 15 -4.81 60.27 36.80
C PRO A 15 -3.46 60.04 37.50
N GLU A 16 -3.46 59.50 38.73
CA GLU A 16 -2.24 59.11 39.42
C GLU A 16 -1.54 57.91 38.78
N THR A 17 -2.30 56.95 38.26
CA THR A 17 -1.78 55.77 37.55
C THR A 17 -1.10 56.20 36.25
N VAL A 18 -1.73 57.12 35.51
CA VAL A 18 -1.15 57.70 34.29
C VAL A 18 0.14 58.46 34.61
N ARG A 19 0.16 59.27 35.69
CA ARG A 19 1.38 59.97 36.14
C ARG A 19 2.48 59.02 36.62
N ARG A 20 2.13 57.88 37.21
CA ARG A 20 3.09 56.85 37.62
C ARG A 20 3.69 56.14 36.40
N TRP A 21 2.86 55.82 35.40
CA TRP A 21 3.28 55.20 34.15
C TRP A 21 4.19 56.13 33.33
N LEU A 22 3.82 57.41 33.18
CA LEU A 22 4.65 58.39 32.49
C LEU A 22 6.01 58.59 33.17
N ARG A 23 6.06 58.56 34.51
CA ARG A 23 7.34 58.59 35.25
C ARG A 23 8.20 57.34 35.01
N ALA A 24 7.58 56.16 34.92
CA ALA A 24 8.29 54.92 34.59
C ALA A 24 8.88 54.95 33.16
N GLU A 25 8.21 55.63 32.24
CA GLU A 25 8.67 55.89 30.86
C GLU A 25 9.61 57.10 30.74
N GLY A 26 10.05 57.69 31.87
CA GLY A 26 11.08 58.73 31.91
C GLY A 26 10.58 60.18 31.89
N ALA A 27 9.30 60.44 32.15
CA ALA A 27 8.78 61.81 32.27
C ALA A 27 9.29 62.52 33.52
N ASP A 28 9.84 63.73 33.38
CA ASP A 28 10.23 64.59 34.50
C ASP A 28 8.96 65.17 35.19
N PRO A 29 8.75 64.93 36.50
CA PRO A 29 7.61 65.48 37.24
C PRO A 29 7.60 67.02 37.33
N ALA A 30 8.73 67.69 37.10
CA ALA A 30 8.84 69.15 37.06
C ALA A 30 8.61 69.76 35.67
N ALA A 31 8.50 68.94 34.61
CA ALA A 31 8.26 69.41 33.26
C ALA A 31 6.85 70.02 33.10
N PRO A 32 6.68 71.04 32.23
CA PRO A 32 5.37 71.63 31.94
C PRO A 32 4.40 70.59 31.38
N ALA A 33 3.10 70.78 31.64
CA ALA A 33 2.05 69.83 31.27
C ALA A 33 2.03 69.49 29.76
N GLU A 34 2.42 70.43 28.90
CA GLU A 34 2.51 70.25 27.45
C GLU A 34 3.56 69.19 27.06
N GLU A 35 4.72 69.15 27.74
CA GLU A 35 5.76 68.16 27.48
C GLU A 35 5.35 66.77 27.96
N GLN A 36 4.69 66.69 29.11
CA GLN A 36 4.14 65.43 29.65
C GLN A 36 3.03 64.87 28.75
N LEU A 37 2.13 65.72 28.25
CA LEU A 37 1.11 65.34 27.27
C LEU A 37 1.72 64.93 25.93
N GLY A 38 2.76 65.63 25.46
CA GLY A 38 3.48 65.28 24.25
C GLY A 38 4.22 63.93 24.34
N LEU A 39 4.74 63.57 25.52
CA LEU A 39 5.29 62.23 25.76
C LEU A 39 4.18 61.17 25.81
N ALA A 40 3.08 61.42 26.54
CA ALA A 40 1.94 60.51 26.63
C ALA A 40 1.34 60.21 25.25
N TRP A 41 1.16 61.23 24.42
CA TRP A 41 0.65 61.09 23.05
C TRP A 41 1.58 60.25 22.16
N ARG A 42 2.90 60.43 22.28
CA ARG A 42 3.88 59.62 21.54
C ARG A 42 3.85 58.16 21.98
N LEU A 43 3.67 57.89 23.27
CA LEU A 43 3.57 56.52 23.78
C LEU A 43 2.26 55.86 23.37
N LEU A 44 1.13 56.58 23.41
CA LEU A 44 -0.16 56.10 22.94
C LEU A 44 -0.08 55.74 21.45
N ARG A 45 0.44 56.64 20.61
CA ARG A 45 0.68 56.38 19.19
C ARG A 45 1.51 55.13 18.96
N ARG A 46 2.58 54.93 19.74
CA ARG A 46 3.42 53.72 19.66
C ARG A 46 2.69 52.46 20.10
N ALA A 47 1.81 52.54 21.10
CA ALA A 47 1.01 51.42 21.55
C ALA A 47 -0.07 51.05 20.51
N GLU A 48 -0.74 52.04 19.92
CA GLU A 48 -1.71 51.86 18.83
C GLU A 48 -1.05 51.22 17.60
N THR A 49 0.16 51.67 17.21
CA THR A 49 0.88 51.04 16.09
C THR A 49 1.25 49.60 16.39
N ARG A 50 1.70 49.30 17.63
CA ARG A 50 2.03 47.92 18.05
C ARG A 50 0.80 47.02 18.13
N LEU A 51 -0.33 47.55 18.60
CA LEU A 51 -1.59 46.80 18.64
C LEU A 51 -2.06 46.48 17.22
N GLY A 52 -2.04 47.46 16.32
CA GLY A 52 -2.36 47.24 14.91
C GLY A 52 -1.40 46.26 14.21
N GLU A 53 -0.12 46.24 14.59
CA GLU A 53 0.83 45.21 14.14
C GLU A 53 0.49 43.81 14.66
N LEU A 54 0.10 43.68 15.92
CA LEU A 54 -0.32 42.40 16.50
C LEU A 54 -1.64 41.90 15.89
N GLU A 55 -2.59 42.79 15.63
CA GLU A 55 -3.85 42.45 14.97
C GLU A 55 -3.62 42.01 13.52
N ARG A 56 -2.74 42.71 12.78
CA ARG A 56 -2.32 42.27 11.43
C ARG A 56 -1.65 40.91 11.46
N ARG A 57 -0.73 40.67 12.40
CA ARG A 57 -0.09 39.35 12.57
C ARG A 57 -1.11 38.26 12.89
N ARG A 58 -2.06 38.52 13.80
CA ARG A 58 -3.13 37.58 14.12
C ARG A 58 -4.01 37.28 12.90
N ALA A 59 -4.33 38.30 12.09
CA ALA A 59 -5.10 38.10 10.86
C ALA A 59 -4.30 37.31 9.80
N GLU A 60 -3.00 37.53 9.68
CA GLU A 60 -2.10 36.73 8.85
C GLU A 60 -2.06 35.27 9.31
N GLU A 61 -1.83 35.03 10.60
CA GLU A 61 -1.82 33.69 11.19
C GLU A 61 -3.16 32.97 10.98
N MET A 62 -4.29 33.67 11.11
CA MET A 62 -5.61 33.09 10.83
C MET A 62 -5.79 32.72 9.36
N ARG A 63 -5.32 33.57 8.42
CA ARG A 63 -5.33 33.23 6.98
C ARG A 63 -4.45 32.03 6.67
N ASP A 64 -3.29 31.92 7.31
CA ASP A 64 -2.41 30.76 7.13
C ASP A 64 -3.08 29.49 7.65
N VAL A 65 -3.71 29.54 8.83
CA VAL A 65 -4.48 28.41 9.37
C VAL A 65 -5.64 28.04 8.45
N GLU A 66 -6.39 29.00 7.93
CA GLU A 66 -7.47 28.77 6.95
C GLU A 66 -6.94 28.11 5.68
N SER A 67 -5.79 28.55 5.18
CA SER A 67 -5.10 27.93 4.04
C SER A 67 -4.68 26.49 4.33
N TYR A 68 -4.11 26.22 5.51
CA TYR A 68 -3.75 24.86 5.92
C TYR A 68 -4.97 23.96 6.07
N VAL A 69 -6.05 24.46 6.66
CA VAL A 69 -7.32 23.73 6.79
C VAL A 69 -7.90 23.45 5.41
N GLY A 70 -7.84 24.40 4.48
CA GLY A 70 -8.23 24.21 3.08
C GLY A 70 -7.44 23.09 2.40
N HIS A 71 -6.12 23.10 2.55
CA HIS A 71 -5.26 22.04 2.01
C HIS A 71 -5.57 20.66 2.61
N VAL A 72 -5.81 20.58 3.92
CA VAL A 72 -6.19 19.31 4.58
C VAL A 72 -7.55 18.80 4.08
N ARG A 73 -8.52 19.69 3.84
CA ARG A 73 -9.82 19.32 3.25
C ARG A 73 -9.64 18.77 1.85
N GLN A 74 -8.88 19.47 1.00
CA GLN A 74 -8.60 19.00 -0.37
C GLN A 74 -7.93 17.63 -0.38
N LEU A 75 -6.89 17.41 0.45
CA LEU A 75 -6.24 16.11 0.59
C LEU A 75 -7.21 15.01 1.06
N THR A 76 -8.19 15.37 1.89
CA THR A 76 -9.22 14.43 2.37
C THR A 76 -10.18 14.07 1.25
N GLU A 77 -10.62 15.06 0.45
CA GLU A 77 -11.47 14.86 -0.72
C GLU A 77 -10.77 14.02 -1.79
N GLU A 78 -9.48 14.26 -2.07
CA GLU A 78 -8.66 13.45 -2.98
C GLU A 78 -8.52 12.01 -2.50
N ARG A 79 -8.26 11.81 -1.20
CA ARG A 79 -8.23 10.46 -0.59
C ARG A 79 -9.57 9.74 -0.75
N ASP A 80 -10.67 10.43 -0.50
CA ASP A 80 -12.01 9.84 -0.60
C ASP A 80 -12.36 9.52 -2.05
N ALA A 81 -12.02 10.40 -3.00
CA ALA A 81 -12.16 10.13 -4.43
C ALA A 81 -11.38 8.88 -4.85
N LEU A 82 -10.10 8.77 -4.50
CA LEU A 82 -9.28 7.59 -4.77
C LEU A 82 -9.88 6.32 -4.14
N THR A 83 -10.39 6.41 -2.91
CA THR A 83 -11.04 5.27 -2.24
C THR A 83 -12.25 4.79 -3.04
N THR A 84 -13.10 5.70 -3.53
CA THR A 84 -14.24 5.33 -4.36
C THR A 84 -13.83 4.75 -5.72
N GLU A 85 -12.72 5.20 -6.30
CA GLU A 85 -12.19 4.62 -7.55
C GLU A 85 -11.68 3.20 -7.32
N TYR A 86 -10.94 2.95 -6.25
CA TYR A 86 -10.50 1.60 -5.87
C TYR A 86 -11.66 0.66 -5.59
N GLU A 87 -12.74 1.14 -4.96
CA GLU A 87 -13.95 0.35 -4.73
C GLU A 87 -14.61 -0.04 -6.06
N LYS A 88 -14.78 0.91 -6.98
CA LYS A 88 -15.33 0.65 -8.32
C LYS A 88 -14.46 -0.32 -9.14
N GLU A 89 -13.14 -0.17 -9.09
CA GLU A 89 -12.23 -1.09 -9.79
C GLU A 89 -12.30 -2.49 -9.19
N ASN A 90 -12.35 -2.62 -7.86
CA ASN A 90 -12.54 -3.91 -7.21
C ASN A 90 -13.87 -4.57 -7.59
N GLU A 91 -14.96 -3.81 -7.68
CA GLU A 91 -16.24 -4.31 -8.17
C GLU A 91 -16.15 -4.78 -9.62
N ARG A 92 -15.49 -4.01 -10.50
CA ARG A 92 -15.23 -4.41 -11.89
C ARG A 92 -14.46 -5.73 -11.96
N LEU A 93 -13.38 -5.86 -11.18
CA LEU A 93 -12.56 -7.08 -11.13
C LEU A 93 -13.34 -8.28 -10.59
N ARG A 94 -14.22 -8.08 -9.60
CA ARG A 94 -15.12 -9.13 -9.10
C ARG A 94 -16.10 -9.60 -10.18
N LEU A 95 -16.68 -8.68 -10.95
CA LEU A 95 -17.56 -9.01 -12.06
C LEU A 95 -16.80 -9.75 -13.17
N GLU A 96 -15.58 -9.34 -13.49
CA GLU A 96 -14.72 -10.01 -14.47
C GLU A 96 -14.33 -11.43 -14.03
N LEU A 97 -13.94 -11.60 -12.76
CA LEU A 97 -13.66 -12.93 -12.20
C LEU A 97 -14.91 -13.84 -12.22
N ALA A 98 -16.09 -13.30 -11.93
CA ALA A 98 -17.35 -14.05 -12.02
C ALA A 98 -17.64 -14.48 -13.46
N ARG A 99 -17.43 -13.59 -14.43
CA ARG A 99 -17.56 -13.90 -15.86
C ARG A 99 -16.58 -14.98 -16.30
N LEU A 100 -15.31 -14.88 -15.90
CA LEU A 100 -14.29 -15.88 -16.23
C LEU A 100 -14.59 -17.25 -15.60
N ARG A 101 -15.18 -17.28 -14.40
CA ARG A 101 -15.65 -18.53 -13.77
C ARG A 101 -16.78 -19.16 -14.59
N LEU A 102 -17.80 -18.38 -14.96
CA LEU A 102 -18.89 -18.89 -15.79
C LEU A 102 -18.39 -19.41 -17.14
N GLN A 103 -17.43 -18.72 -17.77
CA GLN A 103 -16.80 -19.19 -19.00
C GLN A 103 -16.07 -20.52 -18.81
N ARG A 104 -15.37 -20.71 -17.68
CA ARG A 104 -14.71 -21.98 -17.36
C ARG A 104 -15.72 -23.09 -17.08
N GLU A 105 -16.82 -22.79 -16.40
CA GLU A 105 -17.90 -23.75 -16.16
C GLU A 105 -18.52 -24.23 -17.47
N VAL A 106 -18.82 -23.32 -18.40
CA VAL A 106 -19.32 -23.68 -19.74
C VAL A 106 -18.31 -24.54 -20.50
N GLN A 107 -17.01 -24.19 -20.46
CA GLN A 107 -15.97 -25.00 -21.09
C GLN A 107 -15.84 -26.41 -20.46
N LEU A 108 -16.04 -26.52 -19.15
CA LEU A 108 -16.04 -27.82 -18.46
C LEU A 108 -17.27 -28.64 -18.86
N GLU A 109 -18.45 -28.03 -18.91
CA GLU A 109 -19.68 -28.69 -19.39
C GLU A 109 -19.55 -29.18 -20.83
N GLU A 110 -18.93 -28.40 -21.73
CA GLU A 110 -18.64 -28.82 -23.10
C GLU A 110 -17.71 -30.05 -23.14
N VAL A 111 -16.67 -30.08 -22.31
CA VAL A 111 -15.75 -31.24 -22.21
C VAL A 111 -16.44 -32.45 -21.61
N GLU A 112 -17.29 -32.25 -20.58
CA GLU A 112 -18.11 -33.31 -20.01
C GLU A 112 -19.04 -33.92 -21.07
N GLU A 113 -19.72 -33.09 -21.87
CA GLU A 113 -20.60 -33.55 -22.93
C GLU A 113 -19.83 -34.32 -24.01
N MET A 114 -18.66 -33.82 -24.44
CA MET A 114 -17.81 -34.53 -25.41
C MET A 114 -17.36 -35.90 -24.89
N LEU A 115 -16.97 -36.01 -23.62
CA LEU A 115 -16.58 -37.28 -23.01
C LEU A 115 -17.78 -38.24 -22.88
N GLU A 116 -18.97 -37.73 -22.54
CA GLU A 116 -20.19 -38.52 -22.50
C GLU A 116 -20.58 -39.06 -23.89
N GLN A 117 -20.46 -38.25 -24.95
CA GLN A 117 -20.73 -38.65 -26.33
C GLN A 117 -19.81 -39.76 -26.84
N GLU A 118 -18.54 -39.76 -26.42
CA GLU A 118 -17.54 -40.80 -26.76
C GLU A 118 -17.64 -42.05 -25.86
N GLY A 119 -18.65 -42.14 -24.99
CA GLY A 119 -18.88 -43.28 -24.10
C GLY A 119 -17.97 -43.31 -22.87
N LEU A 120 -17.34 -42.19 -22.51
CA LEU A 120 -16.43 -42.02 -21.37
C LEU A 120 -17.11 -41.34 -20.16
N SER A 121 -18.39 -41.62 -19.93
CA SER A 121 -19.21 -40.99 -18.89
C SER A 121 -18.66 -41.19 -17.47
N GLU A 122 -17.87 -42.25 -17.24
CA GLU A 122 -17.26 -42.55 -15.95
C GLU A 122 -16.16 -41.56 -15.55
N ILE A 123 -15.51 -40.92 -16.53
CA ILE A 123 -14.46 -39.91 -16.28
C ILE A 123 -14.91 -38.49 -16.60
N ALA A 124 -16.07 -38.30 -17.24
CA ALA A 124 -16.58 -36.97 -17.60
C ALA A 124 -16.60 -36.03 -16.39
N ARG A 125 -17.18 -36.48 -15.26
CA ARG A 125 -17.29 -35.68 -14.03
C ARG A 125 -16.03 -35.66 -13.15
N SER A 126 -14.94 -36.29 -13.60
CA SER A 126 -13.68 -36.32 -12.87
C SER A 126 -12.91 -35.03 -13.08
N ASN A 127 -11.94 -34.72 -12.22
CA ASN A 127 -11.16 -33.50 -12.39
C ASN A 127 -10.31 -33.56 -13.69
N ALA A 128 -9.95 -32.40 -14.24
CA ALA A 128 -9.20 -32.33 -15.51
C ALA A 128 -7.89 -33.15 -15.48
N SER A 129 -7.21 -33.25 -14.33
CA SER A 129 -6.01 -34.07 -14.20
C SER A 129 -6.30 -35.58 -14.30
N GLU A 130 -7.41 -36.05 -13.75
CA GLU A 130 -7.86 -37.44 -13.82
C GLU A 130 -8.36 -37.78 -15.23
N GLN A 131 -9.11 -36.87 -15.87
CA GLN A 131 -9.50 -37.00 -17.28
C GLN A 131 -8.26 -37.16 -18.16
N ILE A 132 -7.26 -36.27 -18.01
CA ILE A 132 -6.01 -36.34 -18.77
C ILE A 132 -5.24 -37.64 -18.48
N ALA A 133 -5.13 -38.03 -17.21
CA ALA A 133 -4.43 -39.26 -16.84
C ALA A 133 -5.09 -40.50 -17.47
N TYR A 134 -6.42 -40.58 -17.43
CA TYR A 134 -7.17 -41.67 -18.05
C TYR A 134 -6.96 -41.71 -19.56
N LEU A 135 -7.11 -40.57 -20.25
CA LEU A 135 -6.92 -40.48 -21.70
C LEU A 135 -5.48 -40.83 -22.13
N LEU A 136 -4.48 -40.48 -21.32
CA LEU A 136 -3.09 -40.86 -21.58
C LEU A 136 -2.88 -42.38 -21.44
N VAL A 137 -3.47 -43.00 -20.42
CA VAL A 137 -3.39 -44.46 -20.23
C VAL A 137 -4.10 -45.21 -21.36
N GLU A 138 -5.30 -44.78 -21.73
CA GLU A 138 -6.04 -45.36 -22.87
C GLU A 138 -5.26 -45.21 -24.17
N ARG A 139 -4.69 -44.02 -24.44
CA ARG A 139 -3.84 -43.79 -25.60
C ARG A 139 -2.67 -44.77 -25.64
N THR A 140 -2.00 -45.01 -24.51
CA THR A 140 -0.89 -45.98 -24.46
C THR A 140 -1.37 -47.41 -24.71
N ALA A 141 -2.50 -47.82 -24.13
CA ALA A 141 -3.06 -49.16 -24.34
C ALA A 141 -3.50 -49.39 -25.80
N LEU A 142 -4.05 -48.36 -26.45
CA LEU A 142 -4.41 -48.42 -27.88
C LEU A 142 -3.18 -48.48 -28.79
N LEU A 143 -2.13 -47.70 -28.48
CA LEU A 143 -0.86 -47.77 -29.20
C LEU A 143 -0.22 -49.16 -29.10
N GLU A 144 -0.22 -49.77 -27.91
CA GLU A 144 0.26 -51.15 -27.73
C GLU A 144 -0.55 -52.16 -28.54
N LYS A 145 -1.88 -52.02 -28.59
CA LYS A 145 -2.75 -52.89 -29.42
C LYS A 145 -2.46 -52.73 -30.92
N LEU A 146 -2.22 -51.51 -31.39
CA LEU A 146 -1.85 -51.24 -32.79
C LEU A 146 -0.48 -51.81 -33.13
N GLU A 147 0.51 -51.66 -32.25
CA GLU A 147 1.84 -52.26 -32.44
C GLU A 147 1.79 -53.80 -32.49
N VAL A 148 0.87 -54.43 -31.74
CA VAL A 148 0.64 -55.88 -31.80
C VAL A 148 -0.08 -56.28 -33.09
N ALA A 149 -1.02 -55.47 -33.58
CA ALA A 149 -1.70 -55.70 -34.85
C ALA A 149 -0.79 -55.50 -36.09
N GLU A 150 0.23 -54.64 -35.97
CA GLU A 150 1.22 -54.39 -37.03
C GLU A 150 2.36 -55.41 -37.08
N ARG A 151 2.46 -56.35 -36.12
CA ARG A 151 3.47 -57.42 -36.17
C ARG A 151 3.06 -58.50 -37.19
N PRO A 152 3.87 -58.78 -38.23
CA PRO A 152 3.59 -59.88 -39.15
C PRO A 152 3.79 -61.22 -38.44
N ALA A 153 2.76 -62.08 -38.47
CA ALA A 153 2.79 -63.40 -37.85
C ALA A 153 3.99 -64.24 -38.37
N PRO A 154 4.72 -64.96 -37.50
CA PRO A 154 5.87 -65.75 -37.92
C PRO A 154 5.43 -67.03 -38.63
N ARG A 155 5.94 -67.23 -39.85
CA ARG A 155 5.76 -68.46 -40.65
C ARG A 155 6.38 -69.67 -39.96
N GLY A 156 5.58 -70.70 -39.68
CA GLY A 156 6.10 -72.03 -39.31
C GLY A 156 5.06 -73.10 -38.97
N ARG A 157 4.77 -73.96 -39.97
CA ARG A 157 4.10 -75.29 -39.97
C ARG A 157 2.57 -75.35 -39.85
N ALA A 158 1.99 -75.82 -40.96
CA ALA A 158 0.62 -76.28 -41.15
C ALA A 158 0.38 -77.63 -40.46
N ASP A 159 -0.76 -77.78 -39.78
CA ASP A 159 -1.89 -78.62 -40.22
C ASP A 159 -2.92 -78.72 -39.10
N GLY A 160 -4.17 -78.36 -39.43
CA GLY A 160 -5.34 -78.65 -38.61
C GLY A 160 -6.28 -77.48 -38.42
N LEU A 161 -7.44 -77.60 -39.07
CA LEU A 161 -8.73 -76.98 -38.74
C LEU A 161 -9.07 -75.67 -39.47
N CYS A 162 -9.72 -75.87 -40.62
CA CYS A 162 -10.81 -75.03 -41.10
C CYS A 162 -11.85 -74.83 -39.98
N ALA A 163 -11.88 -73.63 -39.37
CA ALA A 163 -13.05 -73.05 -38.70
C ALA A 163 -12.66 -71.66 -38.19
N ALA A 164 -12.74 -70.63 -39.05
CA ALA A 164 -12.83 -69.19 -38.70
C ALA A 164 -12.52 -68.26 -39.90
N GLN A 165 -12.67 -68.71 -41.15
CA GLN A 165 -12.68 -67.80 -42.31
C GLN A 165 -14.09 -67.39 -42.75
N ASP A 166 -15.14 -67.83 -42.03
CA ASP A 166 -16.54 -67.53 -42.35
C ASP A 166 -17.13 -66.30 -41.62
N GLU A 167 -16.34 -65.55 -40.82
CA GLU A 167 -16.88 -64.41 -40.05
C GLU A 167 -16.46 -63.01 -40.55
N PHE A 168 -15.52 -62.90 -41.51
CA PHE A 168 -15.04 -61.59 -41.98
C PHE A 168 -15.49 -61.20 -43.39
N ASP A 169 -15.99 -62.14 -44.18
CA ASP A 169 -16.57 -61.85 -45.50
C ASP A 169 -17.94 -61.13 -45.45
N PRO A 170 -18.83 -61.32 -44.44
CA PRO A 170 -20.08 -60.57 -44.38
C PRO A 170 -19.85 -59.08 -44.07
N VAL A 171 -18.83 -58.73 -43.29
CA VAL A 171 -18.61 -57.35 -42.82
C VAL A 171 -18.03 -56.48 -43.92
N HIS A 172 -17.15 -57.02 -44.76
CA HIS A 172 -16.63 -56.32 -45.92
C HIS A 172 -17.72 -56.09 -46.99
N GLN A 173 -18.61 -57.06 -47.20
CA GLN A 173 -19.73 -56.94 -48.13
C GLN A 173 -20.79 -55.94 -47.62
N THR A 174 -21.07 -55.95 -46.30
CA THR A 174 -22.05 -55.03 -45.70
C THR A 174 -21.56 -53.58 -45.70
N LEU A 175 -20.25 -53.33 -45.59
CA LEU A 175 -19.67 -51.99 -45.71
C LEU A 175 -19.67 -51.48 -47.16
N GLU A 176 -19.42 -52.35 -48.15
CA GLU A 176 -19.54 -52.00 -49.57
C GLU A 176 -21.00 -51.73 -49.99
N ASP A 177 -21.95 -52.52 -49.50
CA ASP A 177 -23.38 -52.35 -49.79
C ASP A 177 -23.96 -51.09 -49.11
N GLN A 178 -23.42 -50.68 -47.95
CA GLN A 178 -23.80 -49.43 -47.27
C GLN A 178 -23.24 -48.17 -47.97
N LEU A 179 -22.13 -48.28 -48.69
CA LEU A 179 -21.57 -47.17 -49.47
C LEU A 179 -22.30 -46.96 -50.82
N GLN A 180 -22.95 -47.99 -51.37
CA GLN A 180 -23.71 -47.88 -52.63
C GLN A 180 -25.16 -47.38 -52.46
N GLN A 181 -25.71 -47.34 -51.23
CA GLN A 181 -27.11 -46.95 -50.97
C GLN A 181 -27.31 -45.49 -50.53
N GLN A 182 -26.30 -44.63 -50.58
CA GLN A 182 -26.45 -43.18 -50.33
C GLN A 182 -26.51 -42.43 -51.68
N PRO A 183 -27.70 -42.07 -52.20
CA PRO A 183 -27.78 -41.21 -53.38
C PRO A 183 -27.65 -39.74 -52.98
N GLY A 184 -26.51 -39.14 -53.34
CA GLY A 184 -26.46 -37.73 -53.76
C GLY A 184 -25.50 -36.81 -52.99
N SER A 185 -24.29 -36.62 -53.53
CA SER A 185 -23.61 -35.32 -53.79
C SER A 185 -22.11 -35.51 -54.13
N PRO A 186 -21.46 -34.59 -54.87
CA PRO A 186 -20.57 -34.94 -55.98
C PRO A 186 -19.14 -35.33 -55.59
N GLN A 187 -18.60 -36.23 -56.41
CA GLN A 187 -17.18 -36.58 -56.52
C GLN A 187 -16.28 -35.33 -56.60
N LEU A 188 -15.59 -35.01 -55.51
CA LEU A 188 -14.31 -34.30 -55.54
C LEU A 188 -13.19 -35.34 -55.56
N PRO A 189 -12.13 -35.19 -56.38
CA PRO A 189 -11.20 -36.27 -56.64
C PRO A 189 -10.38 -36.56 -55.38
N ALA A 190 -10.32 -37.82 -54.96
CA ALA A 190 -9.53 -38.31 -53.83
C ALA A 190 -8.04 -37.88 -53.84
N GLU A 191 -7.55 -37.43 -55.01
CA GLU A 191 -6.24 -36.80 -55.16
C GLU A 191 -6.11 -35.43 -54.47
N THR A 192 -7.19 -34.65 -54.34
CA THR A 192 -7.18 -33.34 -53.67
C THR A 192 -7.09 -33.48 -52.15
N THR A 193 -7.81 -34.43 -51.57
CA THR A 193 -7.72 -34.74 -50.13
C THR A 193 -6.37 -35.33 -49.77
N SER A 194 -5.85 -36.28 -50.58
CA SER A 194 -4.51 -36.86 -50.36
C SER A 194 -3.39 -35.81 -50.51
N LYS A 195 -3.53 -34.83 -51.42
CA LYS A 195 -2.62 -33.68 -51.52
C LYS A 195 -2.74 -32.74 -50.32
N SER A 196 -3.95 -32.46 -49.84
CA SER A 196 -4.19 -31.64 -48.63
C SER A 196 -3.48 -32.21 -47.40
N TYR A 197 -3.65 -33.51 -47.13
CA TYR A 197 -2.99 -34.16 -46.00
C TYR A 197 -1.46 -34.19 -46.15
N ARG A 198 -0.94 -34.39 -47.36
CA ARG A 198 0.50 -34.40 -47.60
C ARG A 198 1.11 -32.99 -47.49
N GLU A 199 0.37 -31.95 -47.86
CA GLU A 199 0.78 -30.56 -47.64
C GLU A 199 0.69 -30.12 -46.18
N GLU A 200 -0.34 -30.54 -45.44
CA GLU A 200 -0.44 -30.31 -44.00
C GLU A 200 0.68 -31.01 -43.24
N LEU A 201 0.98 -32.27 -43.59
CA LEU A 201 2.12 -33.00 -43.02
C LEU A 201 3.46 -32.30 -43.33
N ALA A 202 3.61 -31.72 -44.53
CA ALA A 202 4.80 -30.94 -44.88
C ALA A 202 4.88 -29.61 -44.11
N ARG A 203 3.75 -28.94 -43.88
CA ARG A 203 3.68 -27.72 -43.05
C ARG A 203 4.02 -28.02 -41.59
N GLU A 204 3.53 -29.14 -41.06
CA GLU A 204 3.83 -29.62 -39.71
C GLU A 204 5.30 -30.04 -39.57
N GLN A 205 5.89 -30.71 -40.56
CA GLN A 205 7.33 -31.01 -40.55
C GLN A 205 8.18 -29.74 -40.61
N ALA A 206 7.75 -28.74 -41.38
CA ALA A 206 8.42 -27.45 -41.46
C ALA A 206 8.27 -26.59 -40.18
N SER A 207 7.19 -26.76 -39.41
CA SER A 207 7.04 -26.12 -38.10
C SER A 207 7.87 -26.83 -37.04
N ARG A 208 7.92 -28.17 -37.04
CA ARG A 208 8.80 -28.97 -36.16
C ARG A 208 10.27 -28.64 -36.38
N ALA A 209 10.73 -28.60 -37.62
CA ALA A 209 12.12 -28.22 -37.95
C ALA A 209 12.48 -26.76 -37.60
N ARG A 210 11.50 -25.88 -37.39
CA ARG A 210 11.73 -24.53 -36.83
C ARG A 210 11.85 -24.61 -35.32
N CYS A 211 10.92 -25.29 -34.66
CA CYS A 211 10.94 -25.46 -33.21
C CYS A 211 12.21 -26.19 -32.74
N GLU A 212 12.67 -27.21 -33.46
CA GLU A 212 13.93 -27.92 -33.17
C GLU A 212 15.13 -26.98 -33.26
N ARG A 213 15.19 -26.11 -34.28
CA ARG A 213 16.25 -25.10 -34.39
C ARG A 213 16.21 -24.07 -33.28
N ASP A 214 15.02 -23.63 -32.88
CA ASP A 214 14.86 -22.68 -31.78
C ASP A 214 15.26 -23.32 -30.44
N LEU A 215 14.98 -24.62 -30.25
CA LEU A 215 15.43 -25.39 -29.09
C LEU A 215 16.95 -25.59 -29.09
N ASP A 216 17.55 -25.89 -30.24
CA ASP A 216 19.01 -26.01 -30.38
C ASP A 216 19.71 -24.67 -30.11
N GLU A 217 19.16 -23.56 -30.60
CA GLU A 217 19.68 -22.22 -30.32
C GLU A 217 19.52 -21.85 -28.84
N ALA A 218 18.38 -22.18 -28.22
CA ALA A 218 18.17 -22.01 -26.79
C ALA A 218 19.14 -22.86 -25.96
N ALA A 219 19.42 -24.10 -26.38
CA ALA A 219 20.40 -24.98 -25.75
C ALA A 219 21.82 -24.42 -25.86
N GLN A 220 22.20 -23.86 -27.01
CA GLN A 220 23.49 -23.20 -27.19
C GLN A 220 23.63 -21.94 -26.32
N ARG A 221 22.59 -21.09 -26.27
CA ARG A 221 22.57 -19.91 -25.38
C ARG A 221 22.67 -20.31 -23.91
N LEU A 222 22.03 -21.41 -23.51
CA LEU A 222 22.15 -21.95 -22.16
C LEU A 222 23.56 -22.45 -21.86
N LEU A 223 24.21 -23.16 -22.80
CA LEU A 223 25.59 -23.61 -22.63
C LEU A 223 26.56 -22.43 -22.48
N VAL A 224 26.43 -21.39 -23.29
CA VAL A 224 27.24 -20.18 -23.18
C VAL A 224 27.02 -19.49 -21.83
N ALA A 225 25.77 -19.38 -21.37
CA ALA A 225 25.46 -18.82 -20.05
C ALA A 225 26.06 -19.67 -18.91
N GLN A 226 26.04 -21.00 -19.04
CA GLN A 226 26.66 -21.90 -18.06
C GLN A 226 28.20 -21.80 -18.05
N GLU A 227 28.83 -21.64 -19.21
CA GLU A 227 30.27 -21.37 -19.34
C GLU A 227 30.65 -20.02 -18.72
N GLU A 228 29.81 -18.99 -18.90
CA GLU A 228 30.04 -17.67 -18.31
C GLU A 228 29.85 -17.67 -16.79
N ILE A 229 28.82 -18.38 -16.28
CA ILE A 229 28.67 -18.62 -14.84
C ILE A 229 29.89 -19.35 -14.28
N ARG A 230 30.41 -20.36 -14.99
CA ARG A 230 31.61 -21.09 -14.55
C ARG A 230 32.85 -20.19 -14.56
N ARG A 231 33.03 -19.37 -15.58
CA ARG A 231 34.13 -18.39 -15.63
C ARG A 231 34.04 -17.41 -14.46
N LEU A 232 32.85 -16.87 -14.17
CA LEU A 232 32.65 -15.95 -13.05
C LEU A 232 32.90 -16.62 -11.70
N LEU A 233 32.55 -17.90 -11.55
CA LEU A 233 32.89 -18.69 -10.37
C LEU A 233 34.41 -18.88 -10.23
N ASP A 234 35.11 -19.24 -11.31
CA ASP A 234 36.57 -19.36 -11.32
C ASP A 234 37.25 -18.01 -11.00
N GLU A 235 36.68 -16.90 -11.46
CA GLU A 235 37.16 -15.53 -11.20
C GLU A 235 36.93 -15.14 -9.72
N LEU A 236 35.80 -15.53 -9.13
CA LEU A 236 35.51 -15.36 -7.70
C LEU A 236 36.41 -16.23 -6.83
N ASP A 237 36.69 -17.47 -7.24
CA ASP A 237 37.59 -18.35 -6.53
C ASP A 237 39.05 -17.88 -6.66
N ALA A 238 39.46 -17.35 -7.81
CA ALA A 238 40.75 -16.69 -7.98
C ALA A 238 40.87 -15.44 -7.07
N GLN A 239 39.80 -14.65 -6.94
CA GLN A 239 39.76 -13.52 -6.01
C GLN A 239 39.80 -13.97 -4.54
N ARG A 240 39.12 -15.07 -4.18
CA ARG A 240 39.20 -15.67 -2.84
C ARG A 240 40.59 -16.20 -2.53
N GLU A 241 41.25 -16.84 -3.49
CA GLU A 241 42.64 -17.29 -3.37
C GLU A 241 43.62 -16.12 -3.29
N GLU A 242 43.39 -15.02 -4.01
CA GLU A 242 44.19 -13.80 -3.89
C GLU A 242 43.98 -13.10 -2.53
N GLN A 243 42.74 -13.08 -2.02
CA GLN A 243 42.42 -12.62 -0.67
C GLN A 243 43.01 -13.54 0.41
N SER A 244 43.00 -14.85 0.19
CA SER A 244 43.63 -15.85 1.06
C SER A 244 45.15 -15.69 1.08
N LYS A 245 45.78 -15.40 -0.07
CA LYS A 245 47.22 -15.06 -0.18
C LYS A 245 47.56 -13.73 0.50
N ARG A 246 46.68 -12.73 0.45
CA ARG A 246 46.81 -11.50 1.26
C ARG A 246 46.60 -11.75 2.75
N GLY A 247 45.73 -12.69 3.11
CA GLY A 247 45.49 -13.12 4.50
C GLY A 247 46.65 -13.91 5.10
N PHE A 248 47.35 -14.72 4.28
CA PHE A 248 48.50 -15.52 4.71
C PHE A 248 49.79 -14.72 4.90
N ALA A 249 49.88 -13.49 4.38
CA ALA A 249 51.00 -12.59 4.66
C ALA A 249 50.91 -11.93 6.05
N SER A 250 49.82 -12.13 6.81
CA SER A 250 49.57 -11.45 8.09
C SER A 250 49.75 -12.33 9.33
N CYS A 251 50.49 -13.44 9.26
CA CYS A 251 50.84 -14.22 10.45
C CYS A 251 52.23 -14.87 10.34
N PRO A 252 53.28 -14.29 10.96
CA PRO A 252 54.35 -15.10 11.50
C PRO A 252 53.88 -15.69 12.84
N ALA A 253 53.89 -17.02 12.90
CA ALA A 253 53.70 -17.78 14.12
C ALA A 253 54.76 -17.40 15.19
N LEU A 254 54.26 -17.21 16.41
CA LEU A 254 54.90 -17.54 17.69
C LEU A 254 56.43 -17.36 17.81
N ARG A 255 56.86 -16.23 18.39
CA ARG A 255 57.82 -16.17 19.51
C ARG A 255 57.84 -14.77 20.14
N ALA A 256 57.70 -14.74 21.47
CA ALA A 256 57.85 -13.56 22.34
C ALA A 256 59.32 -13.08 22.41
N PRO A 257 59.64 -12.01 23.18
CA PRO A 257 59.06 -10.68 23.29
C PRO A 257 60.13 -9.59 22.97
N GLU A 258 59.79 -8.32 23.20
CA GLU A 258 60.67 -7.15 23.40
C GLU A 258 60.75 -6.07 22.29
N SER A 259 60.48 -4.85 22.77
CA SER A 259 60.91 -3.54 22.27
C SER A 259 60.11 -2.84 21.14
N GLY A 260 59.53 -1.68 21.51
CA GLY A 260 59.66 -0.43 20.75
C GLY A 260 58.59 -0.04 19.72
N GLU A 261 57.56 0.68 20.19
CA GLU A 261 56.79 1.75 19.50
C GLU A 261 56.09 1.44 18.13
N PRO A 262 55.37 2.40 17.50
CA PRO A 262 53.90 2.44 17.49
C PRO A 262 53.35 2.23 16.06
N ALA A 263 52.51 1.19 15.85
CA ALA A 263 51.96 0.93 14.51
C ALA A 263 50.49 0.47 14.52
N LEU A 264 49.65 1.12 15.35
CA LEU A 264 48.20 0.92 15.35
C LEU A 264 47.41 2.22 15.14
N SER A 265 47.87 3.16 14.31
CA SER A 265 47.13 4.42 14.04
C SER A 265 46.36 4.46 12.71
N GLY A 266 46.62 3.58 11.74
CA GLY A 266 46.14 3.81 10.36
C GLY A 266 44.65 3.55 10.08
N ARG A 267 43.96 2.74 10.90
CA ARG A 267 42.55 2.37 10.63
C ARG A 267 41.53 3.35 11.24
N PRO A 268 41.70 3.84 12.49
CA PRO A 268 40.84 4.88 13.04
C PRO A 268 41.00 6.24 12.35
N GLU A 269 42.18 6.53 11.81
CA GLU A 269 42.46 7.80 11.11
C GLU A 269 41.73 7.91 9.76
N ARG A 270 41.50 6.79 9.06
CA ARG A 270 40.78 6.80 7.78
C ARG A 270 39.26 6.95 7.99
N ASP A 271 38.68 6.20 8.91
CA ASP A 271 37.26 6.32 9.26
C ASP A 271 36.94 7.70 9.87
N SER A 272 37.88 8.28 10.63
CA SER A 272 37.74 9.65 11.17
C SER A 272 38.02 10.75 10.15
N ALA A 273 38.77 10.49 9.08
CA ALA A 273 38.94 11.41 7.96
C ALA A 273 37.69 11.43 7.06
N GLU A 274 37.14 10.27 6.74
CA GLU A 274 35.89 10.14 5.96
C GLU A 274 34.70 10.78 6.68
N LEU A 275 34.59 10.58 8.00
CA LEU A 275 33.57 11.26 8.80
C LEU A 275 33.78 12.79 8.84
N ARG A 276 35.03 13.26 8.88
CA ARG A 276 35.35 14.69 8.86
C ARG A 276 35.01 15.32 7.52
N GLU A 277 35.30 14.65 6.41
CA GLU A 277 34.93 15.10 5.07
C GLU A 277 33.40 15.15 4.89
N ALA A 278 32.67 14.15 5.40
CA ALA A 278 31.21 14.16 5.39
C ALA A 278 30.62 15.30 6.24
N MET A 279 31.21 15.59 7.42
CA MET A 279 30.80 16.72 8.25
C MET A 279 31.08 18.07 7.59
N GLU A 280 32.22 18.22 6.91
CA GLU A 280 32.54 19.43 6.16
C GLU A 280 31.62 19.64 4.95
N HIS A 281 31.25 18.56 4.25
CA HIS A 281 30.28 18.60 3.17
C HIS A 281 28.88 19.01 3.68
N ASN A 282 28.42 18.41 4.77
CA ASN A 282 27.15 18.79 5.39
C ASN A 282 27.17 20.24 5.89
N SER A 283 28.28 20.71 6.46
CA SER A 283 28.41 22.12 6.86
C SER A 283 28.37 23.09 5.67
N LYS A 284 28.87 22.68 4.49
CA LYS A 284 28.75 23.47 3.25
C LYS A 284 27.31 23.51 2.76
N LEU A 285 26.62 22.36 2.74
CA LEU A 285 25.21 22.29 2.40
C LEU A 285 24.33 23.12 3.35
N ASP A 286 24.60 23.09 4.66
CA ASP A 286 23.86 23.90 5.63
C ASP A 286 24.04 25.40 5.37
N LYS A 287 25.24 25.84 4.99
CA LYS A 287 25.49 27.24 4.61
C LYS A 287 24.77 27.62 3.32
N GLU A 288 24.72 26.72 2.34
CA GLU A 288 23.97 26.93 1.09
C GLU A 288 22.47 26.98 1.36
N ILE A 289 21.93 26.08 2.18
CA ILE A 289 20.52 26.11 2.60
C ILE A 289 20.19 27.42 3.32
N LEU A 290 21.06 27.90 4.21
CA LEU A 290 20.87 29.19 4.88
C LEU A 290 20.93 30.37 3.90
N ALA A 291 21.85 30.35 2.94
CA ALA A 291 21.96 31.38 1.91
C ALA A 291 20.73 31.38 0.98
N LEU A 292 20.23 30.20 0.60
CA LEU A 292 19.01 30.04 -0.18
C LEU A 292 17.79 30.53 0.59
N ARG A 293 17.66 30.20 1.88
CA ARG A 293 16.59 30.72 2.74
C ARG A 293 16.62 32.24 2.86
N ALA A 294 17.81 32.83 3.02
CA ALA A 294 17.96 34.29 3.04
C ALA A 294 17.57 34.92 1.69
N ARG A 295 17.93 34.28 0.56
CA ARG A 295 17.54 34.73 -0.78
C ARG A 295 16.04 34.66 -0.99
N VAL A 296 15.38 33.57 -0.57
CA VAL A 296 13.92 33.44 -0.61
C VAL A 296 13.27 34.55 0.20
N GLN A 297 13.74 34.80 1.44
CA GLN A 297 13.23 35.91 2.25
C GLN A 297 13.40 37.28 1.56
N THR A 298 14.51 37.53 0.87
CA THR A 298 14.67 38.77 0.10
C THR A 298 13.70 38.86 -1.08
N LEU A 299 13.49 37.75 -1.81
CA LEU A 299 12.55 37.70 -2.92
C LEU A 299 11.09 37.86 -2.42
N ASP A 300 10.77 37.34 -1.24
CA ASP A 300 9.46 37.53 -0.62
C ASP A 300 9.22 38.99 -0.21
N LEU A 301 10.25 39.70 0.28
CA LEU A 301 10.18 41.13 0.55
C LEU A 301 10.02 41.95 -0.74
N GLU A 302 10.73 41.60 -1.80
CA GLU A 302 10.57 42.23 -3.13
C GLU A 302 9.16 41.98 -3.67
N ARG A 303 8.64 40.75 -3.58
CA ARG A 303 7.27 40.40 -3.97
C ARG A 303 6.24 41.21 -3.19
N LYS A 304 6.41 41.36 -1.87
CA LYS A 304 5.53 42.21 -1.04
C LYS A 304 5.57 43.67 -1.51
N ALA A 305 6.76 44.22 -1.75
CA ALA A 305 6.89 45.58 -2.27
C ALA A 305 6.21 45.78 -3.64
N PHE A 306 6.25 44.77 -4.52
CA PHE A 306 5.52 44.82 -5.79
C PHE A 306 4.01 44.77 -5.60
N LEU A 307 3.51 43.95 -4.67
CA LEU A 307 2.08 43.89 -4.34
C LEU A 307 1.59 45.22 -3.78
N ASP A 308 2.34 45.83 -2.87
CA ASP A 308 2.02 47.15 -2.32
C ASP A 308 1.96 48.23 -3.41
N LEU A 309 2.89 48.20 -4.39
CA LEU A 309 2.87 49.11 -5.53
C LEU A 309 1.65 48.88 -6.44
N VAL A 310 1.26 47.62 -6.65
CA VAL A 310 0.07 47.27 -7.42
C VAL A 310 -1.20 47.75 -6.70
N GLU A 311 -1.26 47.64 -5.38
CA GLU A 311 -2.37 48.19 -4.60
C GLU A 311 -2.43 49.72 -4.68
N GLN A 312 -1.30 50.41 -4.56
CA GLN A 312 -1.23 51.87 -4.78
C GLN A 312 -1.72 52.28 -6.17
N LEU A 313 -1.32 51.56 -7.22
CA LEU A 313 -1.79 51.83 -8.58
C LEU A 313 -3.29 51.55 -8.73
N LYS A 314 -3.83 50.52 -8.07
CA LYS A 314 -5.27 50.25 -8.05
C LYS A 314 -6.03 51.37 -7.34
N GLU A 315 -5.51 51.88 -6.23
CA GLU A 315 -6.09 53.01 -5.51
C GLU A 315 -6.09 54.29 -6.37
N GLU A 316 -4.98 54.60 -7.03
CA GLU A 316 -4.90 55.73 -7.96
C GLU A 316 -5.92 55.60 -9.10
N ILE A 317 -6.02 54.42 -9.73
CA ILE A 317 -7.01 54.15 -10.79
C ILE A 317 -8.45 54.33 -10.25
N CYS A 318 -8.71 53.87 -9.03
CA CYS A 318 -10.01 54.04 -8.39
C CYS A 318 -10.34 55.51 -8.08
N GLU A 319 -9.36 56.32 -7.70
CA GLU A 319 -9.56 57.77 -7.51
C GLU A 319 -9.84 58.49 -8.82
N TYR A 320 -9.14 58.12 -9.91
CA TYR A 320 -9.42 58.64 -11.25
C TYR A 320 -10.84 58.28 -11.72
N GLN A 321 -11.31 57.06 -11.46
CA GLN A 321 -12.67 56.62 -11.81
C GLN A 321 -13.77 57.31 -10.99
N LYS A 322 -13.46 57.76 -9.76
CA LYS A 322 -14.41 58.51 -8.91
C LYS A 322 -14.50 60.01 -9.28
N GLY A 323 -13.57 60.51 -10.09
CA GLY A 323 -13.54 61.90 -10.56
C GLY A 323 -14.57 62.26 -11.64
N GLU A 324 -15.16 61.27 -12.32
CA GLU A 324 -16.23 61.49 -13.30
C GLU A 324 -17.61 61.33 -12.64
N LYS A 325 -18.26 62.46 -12.33
CA LYS A 325 -19.68 62.50 -11.97
C LYS A 325 -20.57 62.63 -13.22
N PRO A 326 -21.76 62.02 -13.24
CA PRO A 326 -22.61 61.86 -14.42
C PRO A 326 -23.60 63.03 -14.61
N ALA A 327 -23.83 63.44 -15.85
CA ALA A 327 -24.93 64.33 -16.24
C ALA A 327 -26.00 63.55 -17.07
N LEU A 328 -27.24 63.63 -16.60
CA LEU A 328 -28.51 63.09 -17.14
C LEU A 328 -29.01 63.93 -18.37
N PRO A 329 -30.18 63.65 -19.02
CA PRO A 329 -30.33 62.77 -20.20
C PRO A 329 -31.19 63.38 -21.36
N LEU A 330 -31.43 62.58 -22.42
CA LEU A 330 -32.47 62.64 -23.48
C LEU A 330 -32.19 63.44 -24.77
N PRO A 331 -32.83 63.11 -25.93
CA PRO A 331 -33.54 61.88 -26.32
C PRO A 331 -33.08 61.29 -27.69
N ALA A 332 -33.54 60.06 -27.97
CA ALA A 332 -33.45 59.37 -29.27
C ALA A 332 -34.18 60.13 -30.40
N PRO A 333 -33.89 59.82 -31.68
CA PRO A 333 -34.78 58.87 -32.37
C PRO A 333 -34.14 57.94 -33.43
N ALA A 334 -34.83 56.80 -33.60
CA ALA A 334 -35.20 56.12 -34.84
C ALA A 334 -34.15 55.49 -35.78
N GLU A 335 -34.16 54.15 -35.75
CA GLU A 335 -34.22 53.18 -36.85
C GLU A 335 -34.19 53.70 -38.31
N ALA A 336 -33.23 53.19 -39.09
CA ALA A 336 -33.30 52.74 -40.50
C ALA A 336 -31.84 52.46 -40.95
N GLU A 337 -31.39 51.22 -41.08
CA GLU A 337 -31.47 50.35 -42.27
C GLU A 337 -30.89 50.95 -43.58
N GLU A 338 -30.12 50.09 -44.27
CA GLU A 338 -29.71 50.16 -45.69
C GLU A 338 -28.54 51.06 -46.16
N VAL A 339 -27.34 50.46 -46.12
CA VAL A 339 -26.56 50.04 -47.30
C VAL A 339 -26.58 50.90 -48.59
N ALA A 340 -25.37 51.39 -48.90
CA ALA A 340 -24.71 51.49 -50.21
C ALA A 340 -24.96 52.65 -51.20
N ALA A 341 -23.79 53.15 -51.64
CA ALA A 341 -23.39 53.51 -53.00
C ALA A 341 -23.78 54.89 -53.56
N SER A 342 -22.75 55.74 -53.56
CA SER A 342 -22.11 56.32 -54.75
C SER A 342 -22.93 57.16 -55.76
N SER A 343 -22.40 58.37 -55.95
CA SER A 343 -22.08 58.99 -57.26
C SER A 343 -23.07 59.97 -57.90
N LEU A 344 -22.51 61.16 -58.14
CA LEU A 344 -22.65 62.06 -59.30
C LEU A 344 -23.83 63.05 -59.43
N GLN A 345 -23.39 64.28 -59.65
CA GLN A 345 -23.87 65.24 -60.66
C GLN A 345 -25.09 66.14 -60.41
N SER A 346 -24.75 67.43 -60.25
CA SER A 346 -25.05 68.53 -61.20
C SER A 346 -26.22 69.47 -60.94
N GLN A 347 -25.92 70.75 -61.24
CA GLN A 347 -26.78 71.81 -61.77
C GLN A 347 -27.82 72.47 -60.84
N GLY A 348 -27.40 73.60 -60.26
CA GLY A 348 -27.76 74.95 -60.72
C GLY A 348 -29.24 75.34 -60.76
N THR A 349 -29.59 76.38 -60.01
CA THR A 349 -30.42 77.50 -60.51
C THR A 349 -30.10 78.77 -59.70
N LYS A 350 -30.10 79.89 -60.43
CA LYS A 350 -29.89 81.25 -59.94
C LYS A 350 -31.22 81.77 -59.36
N ASP A 351 -31.15 82.55 -58.28
CA ASP A 351 -32.00 83.74 -58.19
C ASP A 351 -31.28 84.85 -57.40
N GLU A 352 -31.40 86.07 -57.92
CA GLU A 352 -30.72 87.27 -57.45
C GLU A 352 -31.46 87.91 -56.27
N GLY A 353 -30.72 88.37 -55.26
CA GLY A 353 -31.30 89.08 -54.12
C GLY A 353 -30.24 89.78 -53.28
N ARG A 354 -29.73 90.88 -53.82
CA ARG A 354 -28.77 91.83 -53.22
C ARG A 354 -29.21 92.35 -51.84
N VAL A 355 -28.48 92.00 -50.78
CA VAL A 355 -28.24 92.87 -49.61
C VAL A 355 -26.81 92.63 -49.12
N GLU A 356 -25.96 93.65 -49.27
CA GLU A 356 -24.67 93.74 -48.58
C GLU A 356 -24.93 93.96 -47.09
N GLY A 357 -24.25 93.20 -46.23
CA GLY A 357 -24.26 93.37 -44.78
C GLY A 357 -23.33 92.36 -44.11
N ASP A 358 -22.12 92.83 -43.79
CA ASP A 358 -21.09 92.27 -42.90
C ASP A 358 -21.42 90.97 -42.14
N HIS A 359 -20.81 89.85 -42.53
CA HIS A 359 -20.45 88.74 -41.63
C HIS A 359 -19.27 87.94 -42.22
N VAL A 360 -18.03 88.40 -42.01
CA VAL A 360 -16.81 87.65 -42.39
C VAL A 360 -16.08 87.05 -41.16
N SER A 361 -16.54 87.26 -39.93
CA SER A 361 -15.78 86.80 -38.74
C SER A 361 -16.08 85.37 -38.24
N ASP A 362 -17.24 84.77 -38.58
CA ASP A 362 -17.67 83.52 -37.92
C ASP A 362 -17.24 82.22 -38.66
N GLN A 363 -16.76 82.33 -39.89
CA GLN A 363 -16.32 81.15 -40.68
C GLN A 363 -14.87 80.76 -40.35
N GLU A 364 -13.97 81.73 -40.11
CA GLU A 364 -12.55 81.46 -39.80
C GLU A 364 -12.36 80.87 -38.40
N ASP A 365 -13.13 81.32 -37.40
CA ASP A 365 -13.09 80.77 -36.03
C ASP A 365 -13.59 79.33 -35.96
N ARG A 366 -14.57 78.95 -36.78
CA ARG A 366 -15.10 77.57 -36.82
C ARG A 366 -14.11 76.59 -37.47
N TYR A 367 -13.36 77.02 -38.49
CA TYR A 367 -12.31 76.20 -39.10
C TYR A 367 -11.08 76.06 -38.19
N GLN A 368 -10.67 77.13 -37.49
CA GLN A 368 -9.58 77.06 -36.51
C GLN A 368 -9.94 76.23 -35.28
N SER A 369 -11.20 76.29 -34.81
CA SER A 369 -11.70 75.43 -33.73
C SER A 369 -11.73 73.95 -34.14
N SER A 370 -12.17 73.64 -35.36
CA SER A 370 -12.16 72.26 -35.88
C SER A 370 -10.73 71.73 -36.08
N GLU A 371 -9.80 72.56 -36.57
CA GLU A 371 -8.41 72.18 -36.78
C GLU A 371 -7.67 71.95 -35.45
N THR A 372 -7.93 72.79 -34.44
CA THR A 372 -7.38 72.60 -33.09
C THR A 372 -7.96 71.38 -32.38
N LEU A 373 -9.24 71.05 -32.59
CA LEU A 373 -9.84 69.80 -32.09
C LEU A 373 -9.25 68.57 -32.77
N HIS A 374 -9.11 68.56 -34.10
CA HIS A 374 -8.44 67.47 -34.81
C HIS A 374 -6.99 67.29 -34.40
N LYS A 375 -6.28 68.39 -34.13
CA LYS A 375 -4.92 68.35 -33.60
C LYS A 375 -4.87 67.71 -32.21
N ARG A 376 -5.77 68.10 -31.29
CA ARG A 376 -5.87 67.47 -29.96
C ARG A 376 -6.26 66.00 -30.03
N CYS A 377 -7.19 65.62 -30.90
CA CYS A 377 -7.55 64.22 -31.10
C CYS A 377 -6.38 63.40 -31.64
N ARG A 378 -5.61 63.96 -32.59
CA ARG A 378 -4.40 63.31 -33.12
C ARG A 378 -3.33 63.14 -32.05
N GLU A 379 -3.07 64.19 -31.26
CA GLU A 379 -2.14 64.13 -30.13
C GLU A 379 -2.60 63.14 -29.05
N ALA A 380 -3.91 63.02 -28.79
CA ALA A 380 -4.46 62.02 -27.88
C ALA A 380 -4.27 60.59 -28.42
N ILE A 381 -4.50 60.37 -29.71
CA ILE A 381 -4.27 59.07 -30.36
C ILE A 381 -2.79 58.71 -30.32
N GLU A 382 -1.89 59.62 -30.71
CA GLU A 382 -0.44 59.40 -30.66
C GLU A 382 0.05 59.11 -29.23
N ASN A 383 -0.53 59.77 -28.21
CA ASN A 383 -0.24 59.49 -26.81
C ASN A 383 -0.76 58.11 -26.37
N MET A 384 -1.96 57.71 -26.80
CA MET A 384 -2.49 56.36 -26.53
C MET A 384 -1.67 55.29 -27.25
N GLU A 385 -1.29 55.51 -28.50
CA GLU A 385 -0.42 54.61 -29.28
C GLU A 385 0.96 54.50 -28.64
N GLY A 386 1.52 55.61 -28.15
CA GLY A 386 2.77 55.60 -27.38
C GLY A 386 2.66 54.80 -26.08
N ARG A 387 1.55 54.93 -25.35
CA ARG A 387 1.26 54.12 -24.14
C ARG A 387 1.05 52.65 -24.48
N ASN A 388 0.34 52.35 -25.57
CA ASN A 388 0.12 50.98 -26.04
C ASN A 388 1.42 50.33 -26.49
N ALA A 389 2.30 51.05 -27.19
CA ALA A 389 3.64 50.56 -27.54
C ALA A 389 4.50 50.28 -26.29
N GLN A 390 4.40 51.12 -25.27
CA GLN A 390 5.07 50.89 -23.98
C GLN A 390 4.51 49.68 -23.24
N LEU A 391 3.19 49.48 -23.25
CA LEU A 391 2.53 48.32 -22.64
C LEU A 391 2.87 47.02 -23.39
N LEU A 392 2.85 47.04 -24.73
CA LEU A 392 3.27 45.91 -25.55
C LEU A 392 4.72 45.53 -25.29
N HIS A 393 5.61 46.51 -25.18
CA HIS A 393 7.02 46.25 -24.84
C HIS A 393 7.20 45.74 -23.40
N LYS A 394 6.33 46.12 -22.45
CA LYS A 394 6.32 45.55 -21.09
C LYS A 394 5.79 44.11 -21.09
N LEU A 395 4.72 43.82 -21.83
CA LEU A 395 4.19 42.47 -21.98
C LEU A 395 5.22 41.53 -22.61
N GLN A 396 5.88 41.97 -23.68
CA GLN A 396 6.92 41.19 -24.37
C GLN A 396 8.16 40.93 -23.49
N LYS A 397 8.38 41.73 -22.45
CA LYS A 397 9.43 41.48 -21.44
C LYS A 397 9.01 40.51 -20.36
N LEU A 398 7.73 40.52 -19.97
CA LEU A 398 7.17 39.64 -18.94
C LEU A 398 6.84 38.24 -19.49
N GLU A 399 6.58 38.13 -20.79
CA GLU A 399 6.30 36.88 -21.50
C GLU A 399 7.38 35.80 -21.28
N PRO A 400 8.69 36.05 -21.51
CA PRO A 400 9.72 35.04 -21.24
C PRO A 400 9.93 34.76 -19.75
N GLU A 401 9.61 35.72 -18.86
CA GLU A 401 9.67 35.50 -17.41
C GLU A 401 8.54 34.58 -16.94
N HIS A 402 7.35 34.71 -17.54
CA HIS A 402 6.21 33.83 -17.32
C HIS A 402 6.47 32.43 -17.87
N GLU A 403 6.99 32.31 -19.10
CA GLU A 403 7.40 31.03 -19.69
C GLU A 403 8.46 30.33 -18.83
N GLY A 404 9.43 31.08 -18.30
CA GLY A 404 10.44 30.54 -17.39
C GLY A 404 9.88 30.15 -16.01
N LEU A 405 8.80 30.78 -15.54
CA LEU A 405 8.10 30.38 -14.32
C LEU A 405 7.25 29.13 -14.54
N VAL A 406 6.57 29.04 -15.69
CA VAL A 406 5.79 27.87 -16.09
C VAL A 406 6.71 26.66 -16.24
N GLY A 407 7.85 26.79 -16.94
CA GLY A 407 8.83 25.71 -17.05
C GLY A 407 9.39 25.25 -15.69
N ARG A 408 9.66 26.19 -14.77
CA ARG A 408 10.04 25.83 -13.39
C ARG A 408 8.91 25.16 -12.62
N SER A 409 7.66 25.54 -12.86
CA SER A 409 6.49 24.90 -12.25
C SER A 409 6.32 23.48 -12.77
N GLU A 410 6.47 23.26 -14.08
CA GLU A 410 6.42 21.94 -14.72
C GLU A 410 7.58 21.04 -14.24
N GLU A 411 8.79 21.59 -14.07
CA GLU A 411 9.94 20.87 -13.48
C GLU A 411 9.69 20.49 -12.02
N LEU A 412 9.08 21.38 -11.23
CA LEU A 412 8.70 21.09 -9.84
C LEU A 412 7.57 20.07 -9.75
N GLU A 413 6.56 20.15 -10.62
CA GLU A 413 5.49 19.16 -10.72
C GLU A 413 6.03 17.80 -11.17
N SER A 414 6.99 17.77 -12.09
CA SER A 414 7.68 16.53 -12.50
C SER A 414 8.51 15.96 -11.34
N ALA A 415 9.25 16.78 -10.61
CA ALA A 415 10.03 16.35 -9.44
C ALA A 415 9.14 15.88 -8.28
N LEU A 416 7.93 16.45 -8.12
CA LEU A 416 6.95 16.03 -7.12
C LEU A 416 6.18 14.77 -7.57
N GLY A 417 5.87 14.64 -8.87
CA GLY A 417 5.31 13.44 -9.48
C GLY A 417 6.27 12.23 -9.46
N GLU A 418 7.58 12.49 -9.44
CA GLU A 418 8.66 11.51 -9.30
C GLU A 418 9.02 11.18 -7.83
N THR A 419 8.06 11.26 -6.89
CA THR A 419 8.25 10.82 -5.49
C THR A 419 7.76 9.40 -5.15
N PRO A 420 7.91 8.33 -5.98
CA PRO A 420 7.60 6.96 -5.55
C PRO A 420 8.63 6.40 -4.55
N MET A 421 9.74 7.09 -4.28
CA MET A 421 10.75 6.64 -3.30
C MET A 421 10.32 6.92 -1.85
N GLN A 422 9.60 8.02 -1.58
CA GLN A 422 9.10 8.33 -0.23
C GLN A 422 7.89 7.46 0.15
N THR A 423 7.03 7.11 -0.81
CA THR A 423 5.90 6.18 -0.59
C THR A 423 6.38 4.76 -0.38
N LYS A 424 7.36 4.28 -1.15
CA LYS A 424 8.02 2.98 -0.94
C LYS A 424 8.76 2.91 0.39
N GLN A 425 9.50 3.94 0.80
CA GLN A 425 10.12 3.98 2.14
C GLN A 425 9.06 3.98 3.25
N LYS A 426 7.94 4.68 3.08
CA LYS A 426 6.84 4.69 4.04
C LYS A 426 6.14 3.32 4.13
N GLU A 427 5.97 2.61 3.02
CA GLU A 427 5.47 1.23 3.02
C GLU A 427 6.47 0.23 3.61
N GLN A 428 7.75 0.41 3.35
CA GLN A 428 8.82 -0.41 3.91
C GLN A 428 8.88 -0.25 5.43
N LEU A 429 8.84 1.00 5.93
CA LEU A 429 8.75 1.30 7.36
C LEU A 429 7.44 0.79 8.00
N LYS A 430 6.31 0.83 7.29
CA LYS A 430 5.06 0.22 7.77
C LYS A 430 5.18 -1.29 7.91
N SER A 431 5.75 -1.98 6.92
CA SER A 431 5.95 -3.43 6.96
C SER A 431 6.96 -3.86 8.04
N GLU A 432 7.97 -3.03 8.32
CA GLU A 432 8.91 -3.25 9.43
C GLU A 432 8.23 -3.06 10.78
N VAL A 433 7.42 -2.02 10.95
CA VAL A 433 6.64 -1.78 12.18
C VAL A 433 5.63 -2.90 12.44
N GLU A 434 4.93 -3.37 11.40
CA GLU A 434 4.02 -4.50 11.49
C GLU A 434 4.75 -5.80 11.84
N GLY A 435 5.89 -6.07 11.20
CA GLY A 435 6.74 -7.22 11.51
C GLY A 435 7.30 -7.20 12.94
N LEU A 436 7.63 -6.03 13.46
CA LEU A 436 8.02 -5.84 14.86
C LEU A 436 6.84 -6.03 15.81
N CYS A 437 5.65 -5.53 15.48
CA CYS A 437 4.43 -5.75 16.27
C CYS A 437 4.07 -7.24 16.36
N TRP A 438 4.20 -7.98 15.26
CA TRP A 438 4.01 -9.44 15.27
C TRP A 438 5.03 -10.17 16.14
N LYS A 439 6.31 -9.78 16.10
CA LYS A 439 7.36 -10.35 16.96
C LYS A 439 7.12 -10.04 18.44
N VAL A 440 6.76 -8.80 18.77
CA VAL A 440 6.41 -8.40 20.14
C VAL A 440 5.23 -9.22 20.64
N THR A 441 4.17 -9.36 19.85
CA THR A 441 3.00 -10.18 20.21
C THR A 441 3.38 -11.65 20.42
N SER A 442 4.22 -12.23 19.56
CA SER A 442 4.74 -13.60 19.72
C SER A 442 5.56 -13.76 20.99
N LEU A 443 6.48 -12.83 21.26
CA LEU A 443 7.32 -12.86 22.46
C LEU A 443 6.50 -12.60 23.74
N GLU A 444 5.47 -11.77 23.68
CA GLU A 444 4.51 -11.56 24.78
C GLU A 444 3.71 -12.84 25.07
N THR A 445 3.28 -13.56 24.03
CA THR A 445 2.63 -14.88 24.21
C THR A 445 3.57 -15.94 24.76
N GLU A 446 4.84 -15.95 24.33
CA GLU A 446 5.86 -16.85 24.88
C GLU A 446 6.18 -16.50 26.34
N LEU A 447 6.28 -15.22 26.69
CA LEU A 447 6.50 -14.79 28.08
C LEU A 447 5.31 -15.13 29.00
N LEU A 448 4.09 -15.12 28.47
CA LEU A 448 2.87 -15.54 29.20
C LEU A 448 2.79 -17.06 29.39
N GLU A 449 3.48 -17.85 28.57
CA GLU A 449 3.60 -19.31 28.74
C GLU A 449 4.74 -19.73 29.69
N VAL A 450 5.79 -18.91 29.83
CA VAL A 450 6.92 -19.16 30.76
C VAL A 450 6.53 -19.34 32.24
N PRO A 451 5.51 -18.67 32.83
CA PRO A 451 5.11 -18.93 34.22
C PRO A 451 4.33 -20.24 34.42
N LYS A 452 3.87 -20.92 33.35
CA LYS A 452 3.22 -22.24 33.47
C LYS A 452 4.21 -23.40 33.50
N ASN A 453 5.46 -23.20 33.08
CA ASN A 453 6.47 -24.26 32.97
C ASN A 453 7.57 -24.18 34.04
N LYS A 454 7.41 -23.34 35.08
CA LYS A 454 8.42 -23.09 36.12
C LYS A 454 8.11 -23.69 37.51
N SER A 455 7.16 -24.62 37.65
CA SER A 455 6.90 -25.28 38.94
C SER A 455 7.55 -26.66 39.12
N GLU A 456 8.31 -27.16 38.16
CA GLU A 456 8.94 -28.49 38.24
C GLU A 456 10.38 -28.39 37.73
N MET A 457 11.35 -28.18 38.65
CA MET A 457 12.73 -28.70 38.60
C MET A 457 13.53 -27.99 39.70
N SER A 458 13.35 -28.44 40.93
CA SER A 458 14.33 -28.27 42.01
C SER A 458 15.17 -29.55 42.05
N GLY A 459 16.49 -29.42 41.92
CA GLY A 459 17.43 -30.54 41.99
C GLY A 459 18.87 -30.04 41.94
N GLU A 460 19.55 -30.14 43.08
CA GLU A 460 20.88 -29.61 43.42
C GLU A 460 22.05 -30.31 42.69
N GLY A 461 23.19 -29.61 42.51
CA GLY A 461 24.47 -30.24 42.14
C GLY A 461 25.60 -29.36 41.58
N GLN A 462 26.20 -28.51 42.42
CA GLN A 462 27.60 -28.00 42.46
C GLN A 462 28.40 -27.63 41.17
N ALA A 463 28.75 -26.33 41.06
CA ALA A 463 30.02 -25.82 40.50
C ALA A 463 30.34 -24.41 41.06
N ALA A 464 30.92 -24.34 42.26
CA ALA A 464 30.91 -23.17 43.15
C ALA A 464 31.98 -22.08 42.88
N ALA A 465 32.35 -21.78 41.63
CA ALA A 465 33.19 -20.60 41.35
C ALA A 465 32.73 -19.81 40.11
N GLY A 466 32.37 -20.49 39.02
CA GLY A 466 31.69 -19.85 37.88
C GLY A 466 30.20 -19.56 38.14
N ALA A 467 29.60 -20.26 39.11
CA ALA A 467 28.22 -20.04 39.50
C ALA A 467 28.00 -18.69 40.21
N GLN A 468 29.01 -18.12 40.87
CA GLN A 468 28.86 -16.88 41.64
C GLN A 468 28.86 -15.63 40.74
N GLU A 469 29.74 -15.56 39.73
CA GLU A 469 29.69 -14.50 38.71
C GLU A 469 28.42 -14.57 37.86
N MET A 470 27.94 -15.79 37.56
CA MET A 470 26.70 -16.01 36.83
C MET A 470 25.48 -15.67 37.68
N GLN A 471 25.53 -15.92 38.99
CA GLN A 471 24.52 -15.53 39.97
C GLN A 471 24.49 -14.00 40.11
N GLU A 472 25.63 -13.32 40.22
CA GLU A 472 25.71 -11.85 40.29
C GLU A 472 25.24 -11.18 38.99
N MET A 473 25.57 -11.75 37.82
CA MET A 473 25.04 -11.31 36.53
C MET A 473 23.54 -11.52 36.42
N LEU A 474 23.03 -12.67 36.89
CA LEU A 474 21.60 -12.96 36.92
C LEU A 474 20.87 -12.03 37.89
N GLU A 475 21.43 -11.75 39.08
CA GLU A 475 20.88 -10.80 40.05
C GLU A 475 20.88 -9.38 39.50
N SER A 476 21.93 -8.96 38.80
CA SER A 476 21.98 -7.67 38.09
C SER A 476 20.95 -7.58 36.95
N CYS A 477 20.79 -8.66 36.18
CA CYS A 477 19.75 -8.74 35.16
C CYS A 477 18.34 -8.75 35.79
N GLN A 478 18.17 -9.41 36.93
CA GLN A 478 16.91 -9.45 37.68
C GLN A 478 16.57 -8.06 38.23
N GLU A 479 17.53 -7.34 38.82
CA GLU A 479 17.36 -5.98 39.30
C GLU A 479 17.01 -5.00 38.17
N THR A 480 17.65 -5.13 37.00
CA THR A 480 17.34 -4.28 35.85
C THR A 480 15.94 -4.57 35.30
N ILE A 481 15.53 -5.84 35.25
CA ILE A 481 14.17 -6.24 34.90
C ILE A 481 13.15 -5.70 35.91
N GLU A 482 13.43 -5.76 37.21
CA GLU A 482 12.56 -5.22 38.27
C GLU A 482 12.46 -3.68 38.22
N LYS A 483 13.58 -2.99 37.95
CA LYS A 483 13.61 -1.53 37.74
C LYS A 483 12.79 -1.13 36.51
N LEU A 484 12.97 -1.83 35.38
CA LEU A 484 12.18 -1.59 34.17
C LEU A 484 10.70 -1.93 34.37
N GLY A 485 10.40 -3.02 35.09
CA GLY A 485 9.04 -3.41 35.46
C GLY A 485 8.35 -2.36 36.32
N SER A 486 9.07 -1.80 37.30
CA SER A 486 8.59 -0.70 38.14
C SER A 486 8.35 0.57 37.32
N GLN A 487 9.27 0.94 36.42
CA GLN A 487 9.10 2.09 35.52
C GLN A 487 7.93 1.91 34.54
N LEU A 488 7.71 0.70 34.03
CA LEU A 488 6.56 0.39 33.18
C LEU A 488 5.25 0.40 33.98
N GLY A 489 5.29 -0.04 35.23
CA GLY A 489 4.18 0.07 36.19
C GLY A 489 3.80 1.54 36.44
N GLU A 490 4.77 2.38 36.75
CA GLU A 490 4.57 3.84 36.90
C GLU A 490 4.05 4.47 35.62
N ARG A 491 4.56 4.10 34.44
CA ARG A 491 4.05 4.59 33.15
C ARG A 491 2.64 4.12 32.85
N ARG A 492 2.25 2.91 33.27
CA ARG A 492 0.86 2.42 33.17
C ARG A 492 -0.05 3.22 34.10
N GLU A 493 0.40 3.50 35.32
CA GLU A 493 -0.38 4.27 36.28
C GLU A 493 -0.54 5.73 35.85
N ARG A 494 0.52 6.37 35.33
CA ARG A 494 0.43 7.71 34.71
C ARG A 494 -0.54 7.73 33.51
N ARG A 495 -0.57 6.69 32.68
CA ARG A 495 -1.54 6.59 31.59
C ARG A 495 -2.98 6.44 32.08
N LYS A 496 -3.21 5.69 33.16
CA LYS A 496 -4.54 5.61 33.80
C LYS A 496 -4.97 6.93 34.42
N GLN A 497 -4.04 7.65 35.05
CA GLN A 497 -4.28 8.99 35.60
C GLN A 497 -4.68 9.96 34.48
N LEU A 498 -3.91 10.02 33.40
CA LEU A 498 -4.24 10.84 32.22
C LEU A 498 -5.59 10.44 31.59
N ALA A 499 -5.90 9.15 31.52
CA ALA A 499 -7.20 8.69 31.01
C ALA A 499 -8.36 9.15 31.91
N SER A 500 -8.17 9.10 33.24
CA SER A 500 -9.15 9.58 34.22
C SER A 500 -9.30 11.10 34.18
N GLU A 501 -8.21 11.85 33.99
CA GLU A 501 -8.24 13.30 33.79
C GLU A 501 -8.96 13.69 32.49
N LEU A 502 -8.74 12.96 31.40
CA LEU A 502 -9.47 13.18 30.14
C LEU A 502 -10.95 12.83 30.27
N GLU A 503 -11.31 11.83 31.07
CA GLU A 503 -12.70 11.48 31.35
C GLU A 503 -13.38 12.56 32.21
N LEU A 504 -12.69 13.07 33.23
CA LEU A 504 -13.16 14.20 34.03
C LEU A 504 -13.36 15.46 33.17
N LEU A 505 -12.41 15.81 32.29
CA LEU A 505 -12.56 16.94 31.37
C LEU A 505 -13.72 16.77 30.39
N ARG A 506 -14.02 15.52 29.98
CA ARG A 506 -15.21 15.23 29.16
C ARG A 506 -16.49 15.40 29.95
N GLU A 507 -16.50 15.02 31.23
CA GLU A 507 -17.65 15.25 32.11
C GLU A 507 -17.85 16.75 32.39
N ASP A 508 -16.77 17.51 32.60
CA ASP A 508 -16.81 18.96 32.77
C ASP A 508 -17.33 19.65 31.52
N LEU A 509 -16.83 19.30 30.32
CA LEU A 509 -17.36 19.81 29.05
C LEU A 509 -18.83 19.43 28.84
N LYS A 510 -19.24 18.25 29.29
CA LYS A 510 -20.64 17.81 29.22
C LYS A 510 -21.52 18.58 30.22
N ALA A 511 -20.98 18.92 31.39
CA ALA A 511 -21.66 19.78 32.37
C ALA A 511 -21.76 21.22 31.86
N GLU A 512 -20.69 21.77 31.29
CA GLU A 512 -20.67 23.09 30.66
C GLU A 512 -21.65 23.15 29.48
N LYS A 513 -21.71 22.11 28.64
CA LYS A 513 -22.71 21.99 27.58
C LYS A 513 -24.14 21.91 28.12
N LYS A 514 -24.36 21.30 29.29
CA LYS A 514 -25.67 21.29 29.95
C LYS A 514 -26.02 22.65 30.55
N VAL A 515 -25.05 23.37 31.14
CA VAL A 515 -25.25 24.72 31.69
C VAL A 515 -25.54 25.73 30.58
N LEU A 516 -24.78 25.66 29.48
CA LEU A 516 -25.07 26.41 28.25
C LEU A 516 -26.41 26.01 27.65
N GLY A 517 -26.74 24.72 27.68
CA GLY A 517 -28.06 24.22 27.26
C GLY A 517 -29.20 24.77 28.11
N SER A 518 -29.05 24.84 29.43
CA SER A 518 -30.04 25.46 30.31
C SER A 518 -30.09 26.98 30.16
N GLN A 519 -28.96 27.67 29.97
CA GLN A 519 -28.95 29.11 29.67
C GLN A 519 -29.61 29.42 28.32
N VAL A 520 -29.41 28.57 27.32
CA VAL A 520 -30.10 28.66 26.03
C VAL A 520 -31.59 28.35 26.19
N SER A 521 -31.97 27.34 26.99
CA SER A 521 -33.38 27.07 27.30
C SER A 521 -34.06 28.19 28.09
N ASP A 522 -33.37 28.84 29.03
CA ASP A 522 -33.89 29.97 29.80
C ASP A 522 -34.05 31.21 28.90
N LEU A 523 -33.08 31.46 28.00
CA LEU A 523 -33.17 32.51 26.97
C LEU A 523 -34.25 32.21 25.92
N LEU A 524 -34.51 30.94 25.61
CA LEU A 524 -35.61 30.53 24.74
C LEU A 524 -36.97 30.65 25.44
N GLN A 525 -37.06 30.32 26.73
CA GLN A 525 -38.27 30.48 27.53
C GLN A 525 -38.62 31.97 27.76
N GLU A 526 -37.61 32.85 27.85
CA GLU A 526 -37.77 34.31 27.91
C GLU A 526 -38.17 34.91 26.54
N ASN A 527 -37.80 34.26 25.43
CA ASN A 527 -38.25 34.61 24.07
C ASN A 527 -39.64 34.02 23.71
N GLU A 528 -40.00 32.84 24.23
CA GLU A 528 -41.28 32.17 23.96
C GLU A 528 -42.47 32.87 24.64
N GLN A 529 -42.25 33.59 25.75
CA GLN A 529 -43.29 34.46 26.33
C GLN A 529 -43.60 35.70 25.48
N ILE A 530 -42.81 35.99 24.43
CA ILE A 530 -43.00 37.16 23.58
C ILE A 530 -43.62 36.81 22.21
N ASN A 531 -43.56 35.57 21.71
CA ASN A 531 -43.94 35.25 20.32
C ASN A 531 -44.83 34.00 20.15
N GLU A 532 -45.92 33.91 20.92
CA GLU A 532 -46.79 32.72 20.94
C GLU A 532 -47.88 32.61 19.83
N PRO A 533 -47.84 33.32 18.67
CA PRO A 533 -48.57 32.79 17.52
C PRO A 533 -47.93 33.01 16.14
N GLU A 534 -46.66 32.66 15.90
CA GLU A 534 -46.11 32.65 14.50
C GLU A 534 -45.37 31.37 14.08
N GLN A 535 -45.18 30.39 14.98
CA GLN A 535 -44.23 29.29 14.72
C GLN A 535 -44.80 28.06 13.99
N LYS A 536 -46.08 28.06 13.61
CA LYS A 536 -46.67 26.98 12.78
C LYS A 536 -46.75 27.33 11.28
N HIS A 537 -46.42 28.56 10.90
CA HIS A 537 -46.43 29.00 9.49
C HIS A 537 -45.01 29.17 8.90
N GLU A 538 -43.97 29.25 9.74
CA GLU A 538 -42.61 29.50 9.29
C GLU A 538 -41.83 28.21 8.96
N ASP A 539 -42.08 27.08 9.63
CA ASP A 539 -41.42 25.80 9.30
C ASP A 539 -41.81 25.29 7.90
N VAL A 540 -43.09 25.45 7.50
CA VAL A 540 -43.55 25.12 6.13
C VAL A 540 -42.96 26.10 5.10
N ARG A 541 -42.77 27.37 5.48
CA ARG A 541 -42.14 28.39 4.62
C ARG A 541 -40.65 28.18 4.44
N ILE A 542 -39.95 27.70 5.46
CA ILE A 542 -38.52 27.41 5.37
C ILE A 542 -38.32 26.18 4.47
N GLU A 543 -39.12 25.14 4.61
CA GLU A 543 -39.09 23.98 3.70
C GLU A 543 -39.43 24.39 2.25
N GLU A 544 -40.47 25.20 2.03
CA GLU A 544 -40.85 25.71 0.71
C GLU A 544 -39.74 26.60 0.09
N ARG A 545 -39.15 27.52 0.87
CA ARG A 545 -38.00 28.33 0.42
C ARG A 545 -36.77 27.47 0.12
N THR A 546 -36.50 26.43 0.90
CA THR A 546 -35.35 25.54 0.64
C THR A 546 -35.58 24.68 -0.61
N CYS A 547 -36.81 24.24 -0.88
CA CYS A 547 -37.15 23.57 -2.13
C CYS A 547 -37.12 24.52 -3.33
N GLU A 548 -37.57 25.77 -3.20
CA GLU A 548 -37.47 26.80 -4.24
C GLU A 548 -36.01 27.17 -4.54
N GLU A 549 -35.15 27.32 -3.52
CA GLU A 549 -33.73 27.56 -3.70
C GLU A 549 -33.01 26.36 -4.36
N GLN A 550 -33.41 25.14 -4.00
CA GLN A 550 -32.89 23.93 -4.65
C GLN A 550 -33.37 23.82 -6.10
N MET A 551 -34.62 24.19 -6.40
CA MET A 551 -35.13 24.28 -7.78
C MET A 551 -34.42 25.38 -8.59
N ALA A 552 -34.15 26.55 -8.00
CA ALA A 552 -33.41 27.62 -8.67
C ALA A 552 -31.95 27.21 -8.96
N LYS A 553 -31.31 26.50 -8.02
CA LYS A 553 -29.97 25.92 -8.23
C LYS A 553 -30.00 24.83 -9.31
N ALA A 554 -31.02 23.97 -9.31
CA ALA A 554 -31.19 22.94 -10.33
C ALA A 554 -31.42 23.55 -11.72
N MET A 555 -32.28 24.57 -11.84
CA MET A 555 -32.50 25.28 -13.11
C MET A 555 -31.23 26.03 -13.57
N GLY A 556 -30.47 26.63 -12.66
CA GLY A 556 -29.19 27.25 -13.00
C GLY A 556 -28.15 26.24 -13.48
N LEU A 557 -28.10 25.05 -12.90
CA LEU A 557 -27.25 23.95 -13.37
C LEU A 557 -27.74 23.40 -14.71
N GLU A 558 -29.05 23.29 -14.94
CA GLU A 558 -29.63 22.90 -16.22
C GLU A 558 -29.32 23.91 -17.33
N GLU A 559 -29.39 25.22 -17.03
CA GLU A 559 -28.98 26.28 -17.96
C GLU A 559 -27.47 26.27 -18.22
N GLN A 560 -26.63 26.01 -17.22
CA GLN A 560 -25.18 25.84 -17.43
C GLN A 560 -24.88 24.61 -18.28
N ILE A 561 -25.56 23.48 -18.05
CA ILE A 561 -25.43 22.28 -18.87
C ILE A 561 -25.92 22.54 -20.29
N LYS A 562 -26.98 23.33 -20.47
CA LYS A 562 -27.47 23.74 -21.78
C LYS A 562 -26.47 24.66 -22.49
N HIS A 563 -25.91 25.64 -21.80
CA HIS A 563 -24.87 26.51 -22.33
C HIS A 563 -23.63 25.73 -22.75
N LEU A 564 -23.16 24.80 -21.91
CA LEU A 564 -22.03 23.93 -22.24
C LEU A 564 -22.32 23.02 -23.45
N ARG A 565 -23.56 22.55 -23.61
CA ARG A 565 -23.99 21.81 -24.81
C ARG A 565 -24.01 22.71 -26.04
N ASP A 566 -24.56 23.90 -25.93
CA ASP A 566 -24.64 24.87 -27.03
C ASP A 566 -23.22 25.31 -27.45
N GLU A 567 -22.30 25.52 -26.50
CA GLU A 567 -20.87 25.77 -26.75
C GLU A 567 -20.18 24.58 -27.41
N GLN A 568 -20.49 23.36 -26.97
CA GLN A 568 -19.96 22.14 -27.59
C GLN A 568 -20.46 21.99 -29.04
N GLU A 569 -21.73 22.30 -29.32
CA GLU A 569 -22.29 22.29 -30.68
C GLU A 569 -21.69 23.40 -31.56
N LEU A 570 -21.41 24.57 -30.99
CA LEU A 570 -20.74 25.67 -31.68
C LEU A 570 -19.30 25.27 -32.06
N LEU A 571 -18.54 24.72 -31.11
CA LEU A 571 -17.18 24.21 -31.34
C LEU A 571 -17.17 23.07 -32.38
N CYS A 572 -18.15 22.17 -32.34
CA CYS A 572 -18.29 21.13 -33.36
C CYS A 572 -18.56 21.72 -34.76
N SER A 573 -19.35 22.80 -34.84
CA SER A 573 -19.65 23.51 -36.09
C SER A 573 -18.41 24.25 -36.63
N GLU A 574 -17.67 24.95 -35.76
CA GLU A 574 -16.41 25.62 -36.10
C GLU A 574 -15.33 24.62 -36.56
N LEU A 575 -15.22 23.47 -35.88
CA LEU A 575 -14.30 22.40 -36.28
C LEU A 575 -14.65 21.86 -37.67
N LEU A 576 -15.94 21.71 -37.97
CA LEU A 576 -16.43 21.24 -39.27
C LEU A 576 -16.15 22.27 -40.37
N GLU A 577 -16.34 23.57 -40.12
CA GLU A 577 -15.96 24.63 -41.05
C GLU A 577 -14.45 24.72 -41.26
N SER A 578 -13.66 24.57 -40.19
CA SER A 578 -12.20 24.53 -40.27
C SER A 578 -11.72 23.32 -41.07
N ASN A 579 -12.40 22.18 -40.95
CA ASN A 579 -12.08 20.99 -41.71
C ASN A 579 -12.42 21.17 -43.20
N LYS A 580 -13.57 21.77 -43.54
CA LYS A 580 -13.90 22.16 -44.93
C LYS A 580 -12.86 23.11 -45.52
N LYS A 581 -12.43 24.13 -44.78
CA LYS A 581 -11.35 25.05 -45.22
C LYS A 581 -10.04 24.30 -45.46
N ARG A 582 -9.69 23.33 -44.60
CA ARG A 582 -8.51 22.48 -44.78
C ARG A 582 -8.62 21.62 -46.04
N GLU A 583 -9.77 21.00 -46.30
CA GLU A 583 -10.01 20.21 -47.52
C GLU A 583 -9.90 21.06 -48.78
N GLU A 584 -10.43 22.29 -48.77
CA GLU A 584 -10.33 23.24 -49.89
C GLU A 584 -8.87 23.63 -50.17
N LEU A 585 -8.09 23.92 -49.12
CA LEU A 585 -6.65 24.21 -49.23
C LEU A 585 -5.86 23.00 -49.73
N GLU A 586 -6.21 21.78 -49.29
CA GLU A 586 -5.58 20.56 -49.77
C GLU A 586 -5.88 20.32 -51.25
N LYS A 587 -7.09 20.63 -51.71
CA LYS A 587 -7.46 20.58 -53.12
C LYS A 587 -6.67 21.60 -53.95
N GLN A 588 -6.58 22.85 -53.50
CA GLN A 588 -5.76 23.89 -54.17
C GLN A 588 -4.27 23.49 -54.23
N LEU A 589 -3.75 22.86 -53.18
CA LEU A 589 -2.37 22.37 -53.16
C LEU A 589 -2.16 21.22 -54.17
N LYS A 590 -3.13 20.31 -54.30
CA LYS A 590 -3.09 19.24 -55.31
C LYS A 590 -3.12 19.81 -56.73
N GLU A 591 -4.02 20.76 -57.00
CA GLU A 591 -4.12 21.45 -58.30
C GLU A 591 -2.81 22.19 -58.64
N SER A 592 -2.24 22.95 -57.69
CA SER A 592 -0.95 23.63 -57.88
C SER A 592 0.21 22.66 -58.12
N ASN A 593 0.22 21.50 -57.47
CA ASN A 593 1.22 20.46 -57.73
C ASN A 593 1.04 19.80 -59.10
N GLU A 594 -0.20 19.62 -59.56
CA GLU A 594 -0.55 19.15 -60.90
C GLU A 594 -0.03 20.13 -61.97
N GLU A 595 -0.28 21.43 -61.79
CA GLU A 595 0.23 22.51 -62.65
C GLU A 595 1.76 22.54 -62.67
N LYS A 596 2.40 22.43 -61.50
CA LYS A 596 3.86 22.35 -61.40
C LYS A 596 4.42 21.15 -62.15
N ARG A 597 3.73 20.00 -62.11
CA ARG A 597 4.12 18.80 -62.86
C ARG A 597 4.02 19.04 -64.36
N LEU A 598 2.91 19.63 -64.83
CA LEU A 598 2.71 19.97 -66.25
C LEU A 598 3.76 20.99 -66.74
N LEU A 599 4.08 22.01 -65.94
CA LEU A 599 5.14 22.98 -66.25
C LEU A 599 6.52 22.31 -66.32
N LEU A 600 6.80 21.33 -65.45
CA LEU A 600 8.05 20.57 -65.50
C LEU A 600 8.12 19.68 -66.76
N GLU A 601 7.01 19.06 -67.18
CA GLU A 601 6.92 18.33 -68.45
C GLU A 601 7.10 19.26 -69.65
N GLU A 602 6.52 20.46 -69.62
CA GLU A 602 6.70 21.47 -70.66
C GLU A 602 8.14 21.98 -70.73
N ILE A 603 8.77 22.25 -69.58
CA ILE A 603 10.20 22.59 -69.51
C ILE A 603 11.06 21.43 -70.06
N ALA A 604 10.71 20.18 -69.77
CA ALA A 604 11.42 19.02 -70.31
C ALA A 604 11.25 18.91 -71.83
N ARG A 605 10.05 19.18 -72.35
CA ARG A 605 9.76 19.19 -73.79
C ARG A 605 10.51 20.32 -74.49
N LEU A 606 10.46 21.55 -73.96
CA LEU A 606 11.20 22.69 -74.49
C LEU A 606 12.72 22.48 -74.44
N LYS A 607 13.24 21.82 -73.40
CA LYS A 607 14.65 21.41 -73.34
C LYS A 607 15.00 20.41 -74.44
N HIS A 608 14.12 19.43 -74.69
CA HIS A 608 14.30 18.49 -75.80
C HIS A 608 14.26 19.21 -77.15
N ASP A 609 13.32 20.14 -77.35
CA ASP A 609 13.17 20.93 -78.58
C ASP A 609 14.39 21.85 -78.83
N LEU A 610 14.94 22.46 -77.76
CA LEU A 610 16.18 23.24 -77.80
C LEU A 610 17.42 22.38 -78.11
N LEU A 611 17.45 21.13 -77.62
CA LEU A 611 18.52 20.19 -77.92
C LEU A 611 18.43 19.67 -79.36
N THR A 612 17.22 19.50 -79.91
CA THR A 612 17.03 19.09 -81.32
C THR A 612 17.20 20.24 -82.32
N THR A 613 16.95 21.49 -81.93
CA THR A 613 17.22 22.67 -82.77
C THR A 613 18.67 23.13 -82.71
N ARG A 614 19.46 22.64 -81.73
CA ARG A 614 20.89 22.88 -81.65
C ARG A 614 21.66 21.81 -82.42
N GLU A 615 21.63 21.91 -83.75
CA GLU A 615 22.72 21.36 -84.55
C GLU A 615 24.03 22.12 -84.26
N PRO A 616 25.19 21.44 -84.29
CA PRO A 616 26.48 22.01 -83.92
C PRO A 616 27.02 22.89 -85.05
N GLY A 617 26.64 24.16 -85.04
CA GLY A 617 27.23 25.21 -85.88
C GLY A 617 27.65 26.40 -85.01
N ASP A 618 28.96 26.56 -84.88
CA ASP A 618 29.71 27.77 -84.52
C ASP A 618 29.26 28.59 -83.29
N ARG A 619 30.03 28.46 -82.21
CA ARG A 619 30.11 29.51 -81.19
C ARG A 619 31.49 29.50 -80.53
N GLU A 620 32.45 30.10 -81.22
CA GLU A 620 33.75 30.51 -80.69
C GLU A 620 33.88 32.04 -80.83
N GLU A 621 32.95 32.81 -80.26
CA GLU A 621 32.99 34.29 -80.37
C GLU A 621 32.20 34.98 -79.25
N THR A 622 32.58 34.80 -77.97
CA THR A 622 31.97 35.62 -76.88
C THR A 622 32.84 35.80 -75.62
N TRP A 623 34.17 35.72 -75.72
CA TRP A 623 35.06 36.00 -74.57
C TRP A 623 36.24 36.91 -74.91
N ARG A 624 35.98 38.01 -75.64
CA ARG A 624 36.99 39.06 -75.85
C ARG A 624 36.37 40.44 -75.82
N MET A 625 35.88 40.86 -74.66
CA MET A 625 35.63 42.29 -74.42
C MET A 625 35.73 42.64 -72.94
N ASP A 626 36.88 42.38 -72.33
CA ASP A 626 37.28 43.00 -71.06
C ASP A 626 38.76 43.39 -71.13
N GLN A 627 39.02 44.52 -71.78
CA GLN A 627 40.16 45.43 -71.61
C GLN A 627 40.24 46.36 -72.84
N GLY A 628 39.70 47.57 -72.74
CA GLY A 628 39.70 48.48 -73.88
C GLY A 628 39.16 49.88 -73.62
N THR A 629 39.54 50.53 -72.51
CA THR A 629 39.28 51.97 -72.32
C THR A 629 40.45 52.68 -71.64
N VAL A 630 41.60 52.71 -72.30
CA VAL A 630 42.61 53.77 -72.13
C VAL A 630 43.15 54.06 -73.52
N GLN A 631 43.23 55.34 -73.88
CA GLN A 631 43.63 55.88 -75.20
C GLN A 631 42.58 55.81 -76.32
N ARG A 632 41.73 56.84 -76.39
CA ARG A 632 41.39 57.41 -77.70
C ARG A 632 41.64 58.91 -77.70
N GLU A 633 42.72 59.22 -78.39
CA GLU A 633 43.27 60.50 -78.77
C GLU A 633 42.23 61.39 -79.48
N THR A 634 42.23 62.65 -79.07
CA THR A 634 42.34 63.84 -79.93
C THR A 634 42.47 63.55 -81.43
N ARG A 635 41.36 63.49 -82.16
CA ARG A 635 41.37 63.58 -83.63
C ARG A 635 40.68 64.88 -84.05
N PHE A 636 41.52 65.89 -84.25
CA PHE A 636 41.23 67.06 -85.07
C PHE A 636 40.56 66.63 -86.38
N LEU A 637 39.36 67.13 -86.66
CA LEU A 637 38.88 67.30 -88.03
C LEU A 637 39.03 68.78 -88.37
N VAL A 638 40.18 69.09 -88.98
CA VAL A 638 40.36 70.26 -89.83
C VAL A 638 39.40 70.10 -91.02
N SER A 639 38.29 70.83 -90.99
CA SER A 639 37.48 71.07 -92.19
C SER A 639 38.18 72.14 -93.02
N GLN A 640 38.94 71.66 -94.02
CA GLN A 640 39.43 72.45 -95.13
C GLN A 640 38.25 73.10 -95.85
N SER A 641 38.15 74.42 -95.77
CA SER A 641 37.28 75.22 -96.62
C SER A 641 38.16 75.84 -97.70
N SER A 642 37.99 75.32 -98.91
CA SER A 642 38.61 75.76 -100.16
C SER A 642 38.33 77.25 -100.39
N ALA A 643 39.35 78.10 -100.21
CA ALA A 643 39.36 79.46 -100.70
C ALA A 643 39.80 79.43 -102.17
N GLY A 644 38.83 79.28 -103.06
CA GLY A 644 38.99 79.52 -104.48
C GLY A 644 39.18 81.00 -104.74
N SER A 645 40.41 81.34 -105.13
CA SER A 645 40.79 82.55 -105.87
C SER A 645 39.80 82.83 -107.01
N LEU A 646 39.36 84.09 -107.15
CA LEU A 646 39.04 84.69 -108.44
C LEU A 646 39.17 86.22 -108.33
N ASP A 647 40.32 86.67 -108.83
CA ASP A 647 40.63 88.00 -109.31
C ASP A 647 39.69 88.42 -110.45
N GLY A 648 39.59 89.74 -110.69
CA GLY A 648 39.04 90.28 -111.93
C GLY A 648 37.63 90.86 -111.86
N SER A 649 37.55 92.13 -111.45
CA SER A 649 36.52 93.05 -111.93
C SER A 649 36.45 93.05 -113.45
N VAL A 650 35.26 93.24 -114.01
CA VAL A 650 34.94 94.20 -115.09
C VAL A 650 33.43 94.15 -115.38
N GLU A 651 32.82 95.33 -115.26
CA GLU A 651 31.56 95.80 -115.87
C GLU A 651 30.23 95.74 -115.08
N GLN A 652 29.86 96.94 -114.61
CA GLN A 652 28.57 97.64 -114.81
C GLN A 652 27.28 97.11 -114.10
N SER A 653 26.80 97.93 -113.12
CA SER A 653 25.40 98.20 -112.70
C SER A 653 24.42 97.01 -112.50
N PRO A 654 23.89 96.71 -111.28
CA PRO A 654 23.10 97.64 -110.45
C PRO A 654 23.46 97.59 -108.95
N SER A 655 23.40 98.72 -108.26
CA SER A 655 23.97 98.90 -106.91
C SER A 655 22.96 98.63 -105.78
N ASP A 656 21.67 98.89 -105.99
CA ASP A 656 20.70 98.88 -104.88
C ASP A 656 20.15 97.47 -104.57
N GLN A 657 19.98 96.61 -105.58
CA GLN A 657 19.44 95.25 -105.37
C GLN A 657 20.45 94.31 -104.68
N ARG A 658 21.76 94.52 -104.91
CA ARG A 658 22.83 93.79 -104.21
C ARG A 658 22.99 94.25 -102.77
N LEU A 659 22.83 95.54 -102.49
CA LEU A 659 22.81 96.07 -101.12
C LEU A 659 21.62 95.55 -100.34
N GLN A 660 20.42 95.56 -100.91
CA GLN A 660 19.22 94.98 -100.27
C GLN A 660 19.40 93.47 -99.99
N GLN A 661 19.87 92.70 -100.97
CA GLN A 661 20.17 91.27 -100.77
C GLN A 661 21.24 91.03 -99.70
N GLN A 662 22.21 91.94 -99.56
CA GLN A 662 23.26 91.84 -98.54
C GLN A 662 22.73 92.22 -97.14
N GLU A 663 21.83 93.20 -97.05
CA GLU A 663 21.13 93.55 -95.82
C GLU A 663 20.18 92.42 -95.37
N ASP A 664 19.41 91.83 -96.28
CA ASP A 664 18.53 90.69 -95.99
C ASP A 664 19.35 89.47 -95.54
N LYS A 665 20.51 89.20 -96.16
CA LYS A 665 21.45 88.17 -95.70
C LYS A 665 22.01 88.48 -94.31
N MET A 666 22.35 89.74 -94.03
CA MET A 666 22.82 90.15 -92.70
C MET A 666 21.72 90.04 -91.65
N GLN A 667 20.46 90.32 -92.00
CA GLN A 667 19.31 90.11 -91.13
C GLN A 667 19.07 88.62 -90.88
N GLN A 668 19.16 87.77 -91.91
CA GLN A 668 19.05 86.32 -91.79
C GLN A 668 20.16 85.75 -90.89
N LEU A 669 21.42 86.14 -91.10
CA LEU A 669 22.53 85.70 -90.25
C LEU A 669 22.36 86.14 -88.79
N ARG A 670 21.79 87.32 -88.54
CA ARG A 670 21.46 87.77 -87.17
C ARG A 670 20.34 86.94 -86.55
N GLN A 671 19.33 86.54 -87.34
CA GLN A 671 18.26 85.67 -86.87
C GLN A 671 18.78 84.25 -86.59
N ASP A 672 19.61 83.71 -87.48
CA ASP A 672 20.23 82.39 -87.33
C ASP A 672 21.17 82.36 -86.11
N LEU A 673 21.97 83.42 -85.91
CA LEU A 673 22.79 83.55 -84.71
C LEU A 673 21.96 83.55 -83.43
N ARG A 674 20.84 84.28 -83.39
CA ARG A 674 19.91 84.26 -82.24
C ARG A 674 19.30 82.88 -82.03
N ARG A 675 18.93 82.18 -83.10
CA ARG A 675 18.40 80.81 -83.04
C ARG A 675 19.43 79.84 -82.46
N VAL A 676 20.68 79.91 -82.93
CA VAL A 676 21.78 79.09 -82.40
C VAL A 676 22.06 79.43 -80.94
N GLN A 677 22.10 80.72 -80.56
CA GLN A 677 22.28 81.13 -79.16
C GLN A 677 21.18 80.59 -78.26
N ASN A 678 19.92 80.61 -78.70
CA ASN A 678 18.80 80.04 -77.95
C ASN A 678 18.89 78.51 -77.83
N LEU A 679 19.28 77.82 -78.91
CA LEU A 679 19.51 76.37 -78.88
C LEU A 679 20.67 75.99 -77.97
N CYS A 680 21.80 76.71 -78.03
CA CYS A 680 22.92 76.55 -77.10
C CYS A 680 22.48 76.78 -75.65
N SER A 681 21.69 77.84 -75.40
CA SER A 681 21.14 78.11 -74.06
C SER A 681 20.17 77.03 -73.57
N SER A 682 19.44 76.37 -74.49
CA SER A 682 18.59 75.22 -74.14
C SER A 682 19.42 73.97 -73.84
N ALA A 683 20.38 73.65 -74.70
CA ALA A 683 21.30 72.52 -74.49
C ALA A 683 22.12 72.69 -73.20
N GLU A 684 22.53 73.91 -72.85
CA GLU A 684 23.19 74.20 -71.58
C GLU A 684 22.28 73.96 -70.37
N ARG A 685 20.99 74.33 -70.46
CA ARG A 685 20.00 74.05 -69.40
C ARG A 685 19.76 72.55 -69.25
N GLU A 686 19.62 71.82 -70.35
CA GLU A 686 19.47 70.37 -70.35
C GLU A 686 20.72 69.66 -69.79
N LEU A 687 21.92 70.11 -70.16
CA LEU A 687 23.17 69.61 -69.59
C LEU A 687 23.28 69.88 -68.09
N ARG A 688 22.82 71.04 -67.61
CA ARG A 688 22.76 71.34 -66.16
C ARG A 688 21.78 70.40 -65.45
N TYR A 689 20.58 70.22 -66.01
CA TYR A 689 19.58 69.29 -65.49
C TYR A 689 20.10 67.85 -65.41
N GLU A 690 20.76 67.35 -66.46
CA GLU A 690 21.33 66.00 -66.44
C GLU A 690 22.52 65.87 -65.47
N ARG A 691 23.32 66.93 -65.27
CA ARG A 691 24.37 66.95 -64.24
C ARG A 691 23.79 66.91 -62.83
N GLU A 692 22.76 67.71 -62.55
CA GLU A 692 22.05 67.71 -61.26
C GLU A 692 21.43 66.33 -60.97
N LYS A 693 20.74 65.76 -61.97
CA LYS A 693 20.21 64.39 -61.90
C LYS A 693 21.30 63.34 -61.67
N ASN A 694 22.47 63.48 -62.29
CA ASN A 694 23.60 62.57 -62.06
C ASN A 694 24.11 62.66 -60.61
N VAL A 695 24.21 63.87 -60.07
CA VAL A 695 24.58 64.09 -58.65
C VAL A 695 23.56 63.44 -57.71
N ASP A 696 22.26 63.54 -58.01
CA ASP A 696 21.23 62.89 -57.19
C ASP A 696 21.27 61.37 -57.30
N LEU A 697 21.52 60.81 -58.49
CA LEU A 697 21.77 59.38 -58.66
C LEU A 697 23.02 58.91 -57.92
N GLN A 698 24.08 59.72 -57.85
CA GLN A 698 25.28 59.40 -57.06
C GLN A 698 24.96 59.36 -55.56
N LYS A 699 24.17 60.30 -55.04
CA LYS A 699 23.70 60.28 -53.64
C LYS A 699 22.87 59.03 -53.35
N GLN A 700 21.94 58.68 -54.24
CA GLN A 700 21.14 57.45 -54.10
C GLN A 700 22.01 56.19 -54.12
N ASN A 701 22.98 56.10 -55.03
CA ASN A 701 23.91 54.98 -55.07
C ASN A 701 24.75 54.87 -53.79
N PHE A 702 25.19 56.00 -53.22
CA PHE A 702 25.91 56.01 -51.95
C PHE A 702 25.04 55.49 -50.80
N LEU A 703 23.78 55.94 -50.71
CA LEU A 703 22.82 55.44 -49.72
C LEU A 703 22.57 53.94 -49.90
N LEU A 704 22.38 53.47 -51.14
CA LEU A 704 22.23 52.04 -51.43
C LEU A 704 23.47 51.22 -51.04
N GLN A 705 24.67 51.75 -51.25
CA GLN A 705 25.91 51.11 -50.78
C GLN A 705 25.97 51.04 -49.25
N GLN A 706 25.56 52.11 -48.56
CA GLN A 706 25.48 52.13 -47.11
C GLN A 706 24.48 51.08 -46.60
N GLU A 707 23.28 51.02 -47.16
CA GLU A 707 22.27 50.01 -46.78
C GLU A 707 22.74 48.58 -47.11
N CYS A 708 23.36 48.35 -48.27
CA CYS A 708 24.00 47.06 -48.58
C CYS A 708 25.06 46.67 -47.55
N SER A 709 25.83 47.64 -47.03
CA SER A 709 26.84 47.37 -46.00
C SER A 709 26.21 47.01 -44.64
N LYS A 710 25.10 47.68 -44.26
CA LYS A 710 24.33 47.38 -43.05
C LYS A 710 23.71 45.99 -43.11
N VAL A 711 22.98 45.68 -44.19
CA VAL A 711 22.39 44.35 -44.40
C VAL A 711 23.44 43.25 -44.39
N LYS A 712 24.63 43.50 -44.96
CA LYS A 712 25.75 42.54 -44.90
C LYS A 712 26.28 42.33 -43.48
N ALA A 713 26.29 43.35 -42.64
CA ALA A 713 26.67 43.23 -41.23
C ALA A 713 25.61 42.46 -40.43
N GLU A 714 24.33 42.77 -40.64
CA GLU A 714 23.19 42.06 -40.03
C GLU A 714 23.17 40.59 -40.44
N LEU A 715 23.43 40.26 -41.71
CA LEU A 715 23.54 38.88 -42.17
C LEU A 715 24.69 38.13 -41.49
N LYS A 716 25.85 38.78 -41.29
CA LYS A 716 26.98 38.18 -40.57
C LYS A 716 26.62 37.94 -39.11
N GLN A 717 25.95 38.88 -38.47
CA GLN A 717 25.48 38.74 -37.09
C GLN A 717 24.46 37.60 -36.96
N ALA A 718 23.48 37.51 -37.88
CA ALA A 718 22.50 36.43 -37.91
C ALA A 718 23.16 35.07 -38.13
N ARG A 719 24.17 34.97 -38.99
CA ARG A 719 24.96 33.74 -39.18
C ARG A 719 25.74 33.33 -37.94
N ALA A 720 26.34 34.29 -37.23
CA ALA A 720 27.03 34.01 -35.96
C ALA A 720 26.04 33.47 -34.91
N LYS A 721 24.91 34.16 -34.72
CA LYS A 721 23.84 33.70 -33.82
C LYS A 721 23.35 32.30 -34.19
N LEU A 722 23.17 32.01 -35.48
CA LEU A 722 22.78 30.67 -35.92
C LEU A 722 23.82 29.61 -35.56
N SER A 723 25.11 29.92 -35.70
CA SER A 723 26.20 29.02 -35.28
C SER A 723 26.16 28.75 -33.78
N ASP A 724 26.00 29.79 -32.96
CA ASP A 724 25.92 29.67 -31.50
C ASP A 724 24.68 28.85 -31.08
N THR A 725 23.52 29.09 -31.71
CA THR A 725 22.31 28.29 -31.47
C THR A 725 22.48 26.83 -31.88
N LYS A 726 23.25 26.55 -32.93
CA LYS A 726 23.54 25.18 -33.36
C LYS A 726 24.43 24.46 -32.35
N GLU A 727 25.47 25.13 -31.85
CA GLU A 727 26.37 24.58 -30.84
C GLU A 727 25.65 24.31 -29.51
N THR A 728 24.80 25.23 -29.07
CA THR A 728 23.96 25.04 -27.88
C THR A 728 22.95 23.90 -28.07
N CYS A 729 22.29 23.79 -29.23
CA CYS A 729 21.43 22.65 -29.55
C CYS A 729 22.21 21.32 -29.52
N SER A 730 23.41 21.25 -30.11
CA SER A 730 24.24 20.04 -30.06
C SER A 730 24.67 19.69 -28.63
N SER A 731 24.97 20.68 -27.79
CA SER A 731 25.28 20.47 -26.38
C SER A 731 24.09 19.91 -25.60
N LEU A 732 22.89 20.49 -25.79
CA LEU A 732 21.66 20.02 -25.17
C LEU A 732 21.28 18.61 -25.64
N SER A 733 21.42 18.29 -26.94
CA SER A 733 21.23 16.92 -27.44
C SER A 733 22.17 15.92 -26.76
N ALA A 734 23.45 16.27 -26.61
CA ALA A 734 24.41 15.41 -25.93
C ALA A 734 24.11 15.24 -24.43
N GLN A 735 23.56 16.27 -23.77
CA GLN A 735 23.11 16.17 -22.38
C GLN A 735 21.86 15.30 -22.27
N TRP A 736 20.90 15.45 -23.18
CA TRP A 736 19.70 14.62 -23.24
C TRP A 736 20.06 13.14 -23.47
N GLU A 737 20.97 12.84 -24.41
CA GLU A 737 21.46 11.48 -24.65
C GLU A 737 22.11 10.86 -23.39
N LYS A 738 22.92 11.64 -22.66
CA LYS A 738 23.50 11.20 -21.38
C LYS A 738 22.42 10.92 -20.33
N SER A 739 21.42 11.80 -20.22
CA SER A 739 20.30 11.59 -19.29
C SER A 739 19.50 10.33 -19.66
N GLN A 740 19.26 10.11 -20.96
CA GLN A 740 18.58 8.91 -21.46
C GLN A 740 19.37 7.64 -21.17
N GLN A 741 20.70 7.67 -21.32
CA GLN A 741 21.56 6.56 -20.95
C GLN A 741 21.51 6.29 -19.44
N LYS A 742 21.47 7.36 -18.62
CA LYS A 742 21.37 7.21 -17.18
C LYS A 742 20.03 6.59 -16.74
N VAL A 743 18.93 6.96 -17.39
CA VAL A 743 17.62 6.33 -17.17
C VAL A 743 17.68 4.83 -17.48
N LYS A 744 18.27 4.43 -18.62
CA LYS A 744 18.43 3.00 -18.97
C LYS A 744 19.28 2.22 -17.95
N GLU A 745 20.31 2.83 -17.39
CA GLU A 745 21.11 2.22 -16.32
C GLU A 745 20.28 2.01 -15.04
N LEU A 746 19.51 3.02 -14.62
CA LEU A 746 18.65 2.95 -13.45
C LEU A 746 17.51 1.93 -13.62
N GLU A 747 16.94 1.82 -14.83
CA GLU A 747 15.96 0.78 -15.16
C GLU A 747 16.54 -0.64 -15.00
N GLN A 748 17.79 -0.86 -15.45
CA GLN A 748 18.47 -2.14 -15.27
C GLN A 748 18.77 -2.44 -13.79
N GLU A 749 19.16 -1.43 -13.02
CA GLU A 749 19.36 -1.56 -11.56
C GLU A 749 18.05 -1.91 -10.86
N LEU A 750 16.94 -1.25 -11.22
CA LEU A 750 15.62 -1.54 -10.67
C LEU A 750 15.15 -2.97 -11.00
N LEU A 751 15.43 -3.45 -12.22
CA LEU A 751 15.18 -4.85 -12.58
C LEU A 751 16.01 -5.83 -11.73
N ARG A 752 17.30 -5.55 -11.50
CA ARG A 752 18.15 -6.38 -10.61
C ARG A 752 17.62 -6.38 -9.18
N CYS A 753 17.23 -5.22 -8.65
CA CYS A 753 16.60 -5.14 -7.33
C CYS A 753 15.29 -5.94 -7.26
N SER A 754 14.46 -5.88 -8.29
CA SER A 754 13.21 -6.67 -8.35
C SER A 754 13.49 -8.18 -8.33
N GLN A 755 14.53 -8.64 -9.03
CA GLN A 755 14.96 -10.04 -9.03
C GLN A 755 15.50 -10.46 -7.66
N ALA A 756 16.31 -9.62 -7.02
CA ALA A 756 16.80 -9.86 -5.66
C ALA A 756 15.64 -9.97 -4.66
N ASN A 757 14.63 -9.09 -4.76
CA ASN A 757 13.43 -9.14 -3.91
C ASN A 757 12.62 -10.42 -4.13
N LYS A 758 12.47 -10.89 -5.39
CA LYS A 758 11.81 -12.18 -5.69
C LYS A 758 12.55 -13.35 -5.05
N LEU A 759 13.88 -13.36 -5.13
CA LEU A 759 14.70 -14.39 -4.48
C LEU A 759 14.59 -14.32 -2.95
N GLN A 760 14.61 -13.11 -2.38
CA GLN A 760 14.43 -12.91 -0.95
C GLN A 760 13.05 -13.39 -0.46
N SER A 761 11.98 -13.10 -1.20
CA SER A 761 10.64 -13.61 -0.89
C SER A 761 10.59 -15.13 -0.93
N SER A 762 11.19 -15.76 -1.95
CA SER A 762 11.26 -17.23 -2.03
C SER A 762 12.04 -17.85 -0.87
N LEU A 763 13.15 -17.22 -0.45
CA LEU A 763 13.93 -17.66 0.71
C LEU A 763 13.16 -17.47 2.03
N GLN A 764 12.42 -16.37 2.18
CA GLN A 764 11.56 -16.15 3.34
C GLN A 764 10.42 -17.17 3.42
N GLU A 765 9.81 -17.51 2.28
CA GLU A 765 8.79 -18.55 2.21
C GLU A 765 9.36 -19.92 2.61
N LYS A 766 10.53 -20.31 2.07
CA LYS A 766 11.22 -21.54 2.46
C LYS A 766 11.55 -21.56 3.95
N LEU A 767 12.01 -20.43 4.50
CA LEU A 767 12.29 -20.31 5.93
C LEU A 767 11.01 -20.47 6.77
N ALA A 768 9.89 -19.90 6.34
CA ALA A 768 8.61 -20.07 7.02
C ALA A 768 8.11 -21.52 6.97
N GLN A 769 8.27 -22.20 5.82
CA GLN A 769 7.96 -23.62 5.67
C GLN A 769 8.81 -24.48 6.61
N GLU A 770 10.13 -24.24 6.69
CA GLU A 770 11.00 -24.97 7.62
C GLU A 770 10.66 -24.68 9.09
N LYS A 771 10.32 -23.43 9.44
CA LYS A 771 9.83 -23.11 10.80
C LYS A 771 8.54 -23.88 11.15
N SER A 772 7.61 -24.01 10.21
CA SER A 772 6.39 -24.80 10.41
C SER A 772 6.71 -26.28 10.64
N LYS A 773 7.59 -26.86 9.82
CA LYS A 773 8.04 -28.26 9.98
C LYS A 773 8.72 -28.50 11.32
N VAL A 774 9.58 -27.58 11.77
CA VAL A 774 10.22 -27.64 13.09
C VAL A 774 9.16 -27.56 14.20
N GLY A 775 8.18 -26.67 14.08
CA GLY A 775 7.06 -26.58 15.04
C GLY A 775 6.23 -27.88 15.11
N GLU A 776 5.96 -28.52 13.99
CA GLU A 776 5.29 -29.83 13.94
C GLU A 776 6.14 -30.94 14.57
N ALA A 777 7.44 -30.98 14.27
CA ALA A 777 8.37 -31.93 14.88
C ALA A 777 8.44 -31.73 16.41
N GLN A 778 8.46 -30.48 16.88
CA GLN A 778 8.45 -30.15 18.30
C GLN A 778 7.17 -30.65 18.99
N LYS A 779 6.00 -30.44 18.38
CA LYS A 779 4.72 -30.99 18.88
C LYS A 779 4.75 -32.53 18.95
N LYS A 780 5.35 -33.20 17.96
CA LYS A 780 5.54 -34.67 17.98
C LYS A 780 6.46 -35.10 19.12
N ILE A 781 7.58 -34.40 19.34
CA ILE A 781 8.50 -34.65 20.44
C ILE A 781 7.80 -34.50 21.79
N SER A 782 7.05 -33.42 22.02
CA SER A 782 6.31 -33.24 23.27
C SER A 782 5.27 -34.34 23.51
N LYS A 783 4.56 -34.78 22.46
CA LYS A 783 3.64 -35.94 22.54
C LYS A 783 4.36 -37.23 22.92
N LEU A 784 5.53 -37.48 22.33
CA LEU A 784 6.33 -38.67 22.63
C LEU A 784 6.92 -38.61 24.05
N GLN A 785 7.39 -37.44 24.49
CA GLN A 785 7.86 -37.22 25.86
C GLN A 785 6.74 -37.45 26.88
N GLN A 786 5.52 -36.99 26.61
CA GLN A 786 4.38 -37.26 27.48
C GLN A 786 4.08 -38.77 27.55
N LYS A 787 3.99 -39.44 26.39
CA LYS A 787 3.78 -40.90 26.34
C LYS A 787 4.87 -41.68 27.08
N LEU A 788 6.11 -41.21 27.05
CA LEU A 788 7.21 -41.82 27.80
C LEU A 788 7.05 -41.63 29.31
N LYS A 789 6.64 -40.44 29.77
CA LYS A 789 6.34 -40.21 31.19
C LYS A 789 5.19 -41.09 31.67
N ASP A 790 4.12 -41.18 30.88
CA ASP A 790 2.96 -42.02 31.20
C ASP A 790 3.36 -43.51 31.29
N SER A 791 4.18 -43.99 30.35
CA SER A 791 4.65 -45.39 30.38
C SER A 791 5.61 -45.65 31.53
N GLN A 792 6.48 -44.70 31.89
CA GLN A 792 7.32 -44.77 33.09
C GLN A 792 6.48 -44.85 34.37
N GLN A 793 5.44 -44.03 34.50
CA GLN A 793 4.52 -44.09 35.65
C GLN A 793 3.78 -45.44 35.71
N GLN A 794 3.33 -45.96 34.57
CA GLN A 794 2.71 -47.29 34.50
C GLN A 794 3.66 -48.41 34.92
N LEU A 795 4.94 -48.33 34.53
CA LEU A 795 5.97 -49.28 34.94
C LEU A 795 6.17 -49.25 36.46
N LEU A 796 6.31 -48.07 37.07
CA LEU A 796 6.46 -47.92 38.52
C LEU A 796 5.28 -48.53 39.29
N LEU A 797 4.06 -48.32 38.80
CA LEU A 797 2.86 -48.94 39.39
C LEU A 797 2.86 -50.47 39.24
N ALA A 798 3.35 -50.99 38.11
CA ALA A 798 3.49 -52.43 37.91
C ALA A 798 4.57 -53.03 38.82
N GLU A 799 5.72 -52.35 38.97
CA GLU A 799 6.79 -52.74 39.89
C GLU A 799 6.30 -52.79 41.34
N ALA A 800 5.53 -51.79 41.78
CA ALA A 800 4.90 -51.79 43.11
C ALA A 800 3.95 -52.98 43.29
N ARG A 801 3.07 -53.26 42.31
CA ARG A 801 2.18 -54.43 42.35
C ARG A 801 2.92 -55.76 42.41
N VAL A 802 4.06 -55.86 41.72
CA VAL A 802 4.92 -57.06 41.77
C VAL A 802 5.57 -57.19 43.14
N ALA A 803 6.01 -56.10 43.77
CA ALA A 803 6.54 -56.11 45.13
C ALA A 803 5.48 -56.55 46.16
N ASP A 804 4.27 -56.00 46.09
CA ASP A 804 3.15 -56.39 46.95
C ASP A 804 2.79 -57.87 46.78
N LYS A 805 2.74 -58.36 45.54
CA LYS A 805 2.51 -59.77 45.25
C LYS A 805 3.58 -60.67 45.87
N LYS A 806 4.87 -60.28 45.80
CA LYS A 806 5.96 -61.04 46.43
C LYS A 806 5.81 -61.11 47.94
N LEU A 807 5.46 -59.99 48.58
CA LEU A 807 5.18 -59.95 50.02
C LEU A 807 4.03 -60.90 50.40
N LEU A 808 2.92 -60.87 49.65
CA LEU A 808 1.80 -61.78 49.88
C LEU A 808 2.19 -63.26 49.65
N GLU A 809 3.04 -63.56 48.68
CA GLU A 809 3.57 -64.92 48.46
C GLU A 809 4.46 -65.38 49.62
N GLU A 810 5.25 -64.48 50.22
CA GLU A 810 6.06 -64.75 51.41
C GLU A 810 5.19 -64.97 52.66
N GLU A 811 4.22 -64.10 52.93
CA GLU A 811 3.25 -64.27 54.01
C GLU A 811 2.48 -65.60 53.88
N LEU A 812 2.12 -65.98 52.65
CA LEU A 812 1.42 -67.22 52.37
C LEU A 812 2.33 -68.45 52.55
N LYS A 813 3.63 -68.34 52.27
CA LYS A 813 4.61 -69.39 52.62
C LYS A 813 4.76 -69.52 54.13
N GLU A 814 4.91 -68.40 54.85
CA GLU A 814 5.02 -68.41 56.31
C GLU A 814 3.74 -68.98 56.97
N ALA A 815 2.57 -68.61 56.46
CA ALA A 815 1.30 -69.17 56.91
C ALA A 815 1.23 -70.69 56.71
N ARG A 816 1.72 -71.22 55.58
CA ARG A 816 1.80 -72.67 55.33
C ARG A 816 2.78 -73.37 56.26
N GLU A 817 3.94 -72.76 56.52
CA GLU A 817 4.90 -73.30 57.49
C GLU A 817 4.33 -73.31 58.91
N ASN A 818 3.62 -72.24 59.30
CA ASN A 818 2.89 -72.19 60.58
C ASN A 818 1.80 -73.26 60.66
N GLU A 819 1.02 -73.46 59.59
CA GLU A 819 0.02 -74.52 59.53
C GLU A 819 0.67 -75.89 59.69
N ALA A 820 1.77 -76.17 58.99
CA ALA A 820 2.51 -77.42 59.12
C ALA A 820 3.05 -77.63 60.54
N ARG A 821 3.58 -76.57 61.19
CA ARG A 821 4.00 -76.60 62.59
C ARG A 821 2.83 -76.98 63.52
N VAL A 822 1.69 -76.32 63.39
CA VAL A 822 0.50 -76.61 64.21
C VAL A 822 -0.04 -78.03 63.96
N GLN A 823 -0.04 -78.51 62.71
CA GLN A 823 -0.42 -79.88 62.40
C GLN A 823 0.50 -80.91 63.05
N GLN A 824 1.82 -80.64 63.06
CA GLN A 824 2.80 -81.49 63.74
C GLN A 824 2.54 -81.49 65.27
N GLU A 825 2.39 -80.32 65.88
CA GLU A 825 2.07 -80.20 67.32
C GLU A 825 0.78 -80.94 67.68
N LEU A 826 -0.27 -80.82 66.85
CA LEU A 826 -1.51 -81.56 67.04
C LEU A 826 -1.31 -83.07 66.98
N HIS A 827 -0.50 -83.56 66.03
CA HIS A 827 -0.19 -84.99 65.92
C HIS A 827 0.59 -85.49 67.15
N GLU A 828 1.59 -84.73 67.60
CA GLU A 828 2.33 -85.03 68.83
C GLU A 828 1.40 -85.06 70.05
N GLU A 829 0.49 -84.10 70.19
CA GLU A 829 -0.53 -84.10 71.25
C GLU A 829 -1.49 -85.29 71.15
N GLN A 830 -1.89 -85.71 69.95
CA GLN A 830 -2.70 -86.92 69.77
C GLN A 830 -1.94 -88.17 70.21
N LEU A 831 -0.64 -88.28 69.93
CA LEU A 831 0.19 -89.40 70.40
C LEU A 831 0.34 -89.37 71.93
N LYS A 832 0.56 -88.20 72.54
CA LYS A 832 0.58 -88.04 73.99
C LYS A 832 -0.75 -88.44 74.63
N ARG A 833 -1.88 -88.03 74.04
CA ARG A 833 -3.22 -88.44 74.51
C ARG A 833 -3.40 -89.96 74.45
N LYS A 834 -3.02 -90.63 73.35
CA LYS A 834 -3.08 -92.09 73.25
C LYS A 834 -2.21 -92.79 74.30
N LEU A 835 -1.01 -92.26 74.57
CA LEU A 835 -0.14 -92.79 75.61
C LEU A 835 -0.78 -92.63 77.00
N LEU A 836 -1.36 -91.47 77.29
CA LEU A 836 -2.08 -91.24 78.55
C LEU A 836 -3.33 -92.12 78.66
N GLU A 837 -4.08 -92.31 77.58
CA GLU A 837 -5.22 -93.25 77.52
C GLU A 837 -4.77 -94.68 77.84
N GLN A 838 -3.67 -95.15 77.24
CA GLN A 838 -3.08 -96.46 77.56
C GLN A 838 -2.67 -96.57 79.03
N GLN A 839 -2.05 -95.53 79.60
CA GLN A 839 -1.70 -95.49 81.03
C GLN A 839 -2.95 -95.55 81.92
N VAL A 840 -4.01 -94.82 81.55
CA VAL A 840 -5.29 -94.88 82.26
C VAL A 840 -5.91 -96.27 82.17
N GLU A 841 -5.89 -96.92 81.01
CA GLU A 841 -6.38 -98.29 80.83
C GLU A 841 -5.58 -99.31 81.65
N GLU A 842 -4.26 -99.18 81.71
CA GLU A 842 -3.38 -100.02 82.52
C GLU A 842 -3.67 -99.82 84.02
N LEU A 843 -3.81 -98.58 84.48
CA LEU A 843 -4.24 -98.27 85.85
C LEU A 843 -5.64 -98.83 86.15
N GLN A 844 -6.58 -98.76 85.21
CA GLN A 844 -7.91 -99.38 85.35
C GLN A 844 -7.82 -100.91 85.44
N GLN A 845 -6.95 -101.56 84.67
CA GLN A 845 -6.70 -103.01 84.75
C GLN A 845 -6.07 -103.39 86.10
N GLN A 846 -5.06 -102.64 86.57
CA GLN A 846 -4.46 -102.83 87.88
C GLN A 846 -5.50 -102.66 88.99
N LEU A 847 -6.36 -101.64 88.90
CA LEU A 847 -7.45 -101.44 89.85
C LEU A 847 -8.43 -102.62 89.82
N ARG A 848 -8.87 -103.08 88.65
CA ARG A 848 -9.73 -104.27 88.52
C ARG A 848 -9.09 -105.51 89.13
N HIS A 849 -7.81 -105.77 88.85
CA HIS A 849 -7.10 -106.90 89.43
C HIS A 849 -6.99 -106.77 90.96
N SER A 850 -6.72 -105.57 91.48
CA SER A 850 -6.73 -105.31 92.92
C SER A 850 -8.10 -105.57 93.55
N GLN A 851 -9.19 -105.17 92.90
CA GLN A 851 -10.55 -105.44 93.35
C GLN A 851 -10.90 -106.93 93.27
N GLU A 852 -10.47 -107.65 92.24
CA GLU A 852 -10.67 -109.10 92.12
C GLU A 852 -9.89 -109.87 93.19
N THR A 853 -8.63 -109.48 93.45
CA THR A 853 -7.83 -110.04 94.54
C THR A 853 -8.43 -109.72 95.90
N GLU A 854 -8.86 -108.48 96.14
CA GLU A 854 -9.59 -108.10 97.35
C GLU A 854 -10.89 -108.91 97.50
N ALA A 855 -11.66 -109.09 96.42
CA ALA A 855 -12.86 -109.93 96.43
C ALA A 855 -12.53 -111.41 96.70
N SER A 856 -11.42 -111.92 96.16
CA SER A 856 -10.94 -113.29 96.42
C SER A 856 -10.49 -113.48 97.88
N LEU A 857 -9.82 -112.48 98.46
CA LEU A 857 -9.44 -112.44 99.87
C LEU A 857 -10.68 -112.29 100.77
N ALA A 858 -11.65 -111.46 100.39
CA ALA A 858 -12.93 -111.35 101.08
C ALA A 858 -13.70 -112.67 101.04
N LYS A 859 -13.70 -113.36 99.89
CA LYS A 859 -14.29 -114.70 99.76
C LYS A 859 -13.55 -115.72 100.62
N MET A 860 -12.22 -115.73 100.62
CA MET A 860 -11.41 -116.56 101.52
C MET A 860 -11.72 -116.24 102.98
N HIS A 861 -11.87 -114.96 103.34
CA HIS A 861 -12.22 -114.52 104.68
C HIS A 861 -13.61 -115.04 105.08
N VAL A 862 -14.60 -114.98 104.20
CA VAL A 862 -15.92 -115.58 104.41
C VAL A 862 -15.84 -117.10 104.53
N GLU A 863 -15.05 -117.78 103.69
CA GLU A 863 -14.84 -119.24 103.78
C GLU A 863 -14.09 -119.64 105.05
N LEU A 864 -13.10 -118.87 105.50
CA LEU A 864 -12.42 -119.05 106.76
C LEU A 864 -13.37 -118.79 107.92
N GLN A 865 -14.16 -117.72 107.90
CA GLN A 865 -15.23 -117.50 108.87
C GLN A 865 -16.24 -118.64 108.88
N ALA A 866 -16.64 -119.17 107.72
CA ALA A 866 -17.53 -120.33 107.62
C ALA A 866 -16.88 -121.61 108.16
N LYS A 867 -15.56 -121.80 107.97
CA LYS A 867 -14.79 -122.88 108.59
C LYS A 867 -14.65 -122.69 110.10
N THR A 868 -14.44 -121.47 110.60
CA THR A 868 -14.45 -121.15 112.03
C THR A 868 -15.83 -121.40 112.62
N LEU A 869 -16.91 -121.05 111.91
CA LEU A 869 -18.27 -121.39 112.31
C LEU A 869 -18.51 -122.90 112.30
N ARG A 870 -17.97 -123.66 111.34
CA ARG A 870 -18.02 -125.13 111.36
C ARG A 870 -17.20 -125.75 112.50
N VAL A 871 -16.03 -125.21 112.83
CA VAL A 871 -15.25 -125.64 114.00
C VAL A 871 -16.00 -125.31 115.29
N LEU A 872 -16.66 -124.14 115.36
CA LEU A 872 -17.54 -123.79 116.49
C LEU A 872 -18.82 -124.66 116.53
N GLU A 873 -19.33 -125.14 115.39
CA GLU A 873 -20.42 -126.11 115.31
C GLU A 873 -19.95 -127.52 115.71
N ASP A 874 -18.72 -127.92 115.37
CA ASP A 874 -18.10 -129.19 115.75
C ASP A 874 -17.63 -129.21 117.22
N GLU A 875 -17.28 -128.06 117.80
CA GLU A 875 -17.04 -127.86 119.25
C GLU A 875 -18.36 -127.78 120.04
N ARG A 876 -19.52 -127.67 119.36
CA ARG A 876 -20.85 -127.65 119.98
C ARG A 876 -21.48 -129.05 120.03
N LYS A 877 -20.78 -129.99 120.68
CA LYS A 877 -21.42 -131.13 121.36
C LYS A 877 -21.31 -130.94 122.88
N PRO A 878 -22.37 -130.52 123.58
CA PRO A 878 -22.40 -130.61 125.03
C PRO A 878 -22.83 -132.01 125.47
N ALA A 879 -22.06 -132.51 126.42
CA ALA A 879 -22.28 -133.71 127.22
C ALA A 879 -23.67 -133.72 127.91
N PRO A 880 -24.22 -134.92 128.21
CA PRO A 880 -25.60 -135.11 128.67
C PRO A 880 -25.89 -134.65 130.11
N SER A 881 -24.98 -133.90 130.74
CA SER A 881 -25.09 -133.49 132.15
C SER A 881 -25.87 -132.18 132.36
N GLU A 882 -25.99 -131.31 131.35
CA GLU A 882 -26.68 -130.01 131.50
C GLU A 882 -28.15 -130.06 131.06
N HIS A 883 -28.53 -131.04 130.22
CA HIS A 883 -29.93 -131.22 129.81
C HIS A 883 -30.82 -131.71 130.99
N LEU A 884 -30.26 -132.49 131.92
CA LEU A 884 -30.97 -132.93 133.13
C LEU A 884 -31.14 -131.79 134.15
N GLN A 885 -30.22 -130.82 134.18
CA GLN A 885 -30.31 -129.63 135.03
C GLN A 885 -31.42 -128.68 134.52
N CYS A 886 -31.47 -128.46 133.20
CA CYS A 886 -32.52 -127.66 132.55
C CYS A 886 -33.91 -128.33 132.64
N GLN A 887 -33.96 -129.66 132.69
CA GLN A 887 -35.20 -130.41 132.94
C GLN A 887 -35.64 -130.32 134.42
N LYS A 888 -34.71 -130.37 135.38
CA LYS A 888 -35.01 -130.14 136.81
C LYS A 888 -35.46 -128.72 137.08
N GLU A 889 -34.87 -127.72 136.41
CA GLU A 889 -35.28 -126.32 136.52
C GLU A 889 -36.64 -126.07 135.85
N ASN A 890 -36.94 -126.70 134.70
CA ASN A 890 -38.28 -126.67 134.12
C ASN A 890 -39.32 -127.38 134.99
N GLN A 891 -38.97 -128.49 135.65
CA GLN A 891 -39.86 -129.13 136.64
C GLN A 891 -40.11 -128.20 137.83
N LYS A 892 -39.09 -127.54 138.36
CA LYS A 892 -39.25 -126.53 139.44
C LYS A 892 -40.11 -125.34 139.02
N LEU A 893 -39.92 -124.80 137.81
CA LEU A 893 -40.74 -123.70 137.28
C LEU A 893 -42.18 -124.17 137.01
N SER A 894 -42.39 -125.42 136.59
CA SER A 894 -43.72 -126.01 136.41
C SER A 894 -44.42 -126.26 137.75
N GLU A 895 -43.70 -126.70 138.78
CA GLU A 895 -44.21 -126.83 140.17
C GLU A 895 -44.52 -125.46 140.79
N GLN A 896 -43.71 -124.43 140.54
CA GLN A 896 -44.01 -123.05 140.94
C GLN A 896 -45.24 -122.49 140.20
N LEU A 897 -45.42 -122.81 138.91
CA LEU A 897 -46.62 -122.46 138.16
C LEU A 897 -47.86 -123.22 138.66
N SER A 898 -47.74 -124.46 139.11
CA SER A 898 -48.87 -125.20 139.69
C SER A 898 -49.26 -124.66 141.07
N LEU A 899 -48.27 -124.30 141.90
CA LEU A 899 -48.52 -123.65 143.20
C LEU A 899 -49.19 -122.28 143.02
N LEU A 900 -48.72 -121.45 142.08
CA LEU A 900 -49.36 -120.18 141.75
C LEU A 900 -50.76 -120.35 141.15
N LYS A 901 -51.04 -121.48 140.48
CA LYS A 901 -52.39 -121.83 140.01
C LYS A 901 -53.30 -122.25 141.17
N GLU A 902 -52.80 -123.00 142.15
CA GLU A 902 -53.56 -123.34 143.36
C GLU A 902 -53.79 -122.12 144.25
N GLU A 903 -52.82 -121.22 144.41
CA GLU A 903 -53.01 -119.94 145.10
C GLU A 903 -54.01 -119.04 144.36
N ASN A 904 -53.95 -118.96 143.02
CA ASN A 904 -54.98 -118.25 142.26
C ASN A 904 -56.36 -118.87 142.46
N LYS A 905 -56.46 -120.19 142.52
CA LYS A 905 -57.72 -120.89 142.78
C LYS A 905 -58.23 -120.63 144.20
N ALA A 906 -57.35 -120.64 145.20
CA ALA A 906 -57.67 -120.30 146.59
C ALA A 906 -58.13 -118.85 146.72
N LEU A 907 -57.46 -117.90 146.07
CA LEU A 907 -57.87 -116.49 146.01
C LEU A 907 -59.19 -116.32 145.25
N TYR A 908 -59.47 -117.13 144.23
CA TYR A 908 -60.77 -117.15 143.55
C TYR A 908 -61.87 -117.65 144.49
N GLU A 909 -61.63 -118.73 145.23
CA GLU A 909 -62.57 -119.30 146.21
C GLU A 909 -62.76 -118.37 147.43
N GLU A 910 -61.74 -117.62 147.83
CA GLU A 910 -61.84 -116.58 148.86
C GLU A 910 -62.56 -115.33 148.35
N GLY A 911 -62.35 -114.94 147.10
CA GLY A 911 -63.13 -113.91 146.41
C GLY A 911 -64.60 -114.27 146.30
N VAL A 912 -64.92 -115.53 145.98
CA VAL A 912 -66.31 -116.05 145.97
C VAL A 912 -66.88 -116.10 147.39
N ARG A 913 -66.10 -116.47 148.41
CA ARG A 913 -66.54 -116.43 149.81
C ARG A 913 -66.82 -115.00 150.29
N LEU A 914 -65.95 -114.04 149.98
CA LEU A 914 -66.16 -112.62 150.28
C LEU A 914 -67.34 -112.05 149.49
N LEU A 915 -67.53 -112.43 148.22
CA LEU A 915 -68.73 -112.08 147.46
C LEU A 915 -69.99 -112.66 148.12
N ASN A 916 -69.97 -113.90 148.57
CA ASN A 916 -71.09 -114.51 149.29
C ASN A 916 -71.33 -113.88 150.68
N GLN A 917 -70.26 -113.46 151.37
CA GLN A 917 -70.35 -112.73 152.64
C GLN A 917 -70.91 -111.32 152.41
N LYS A 918 -70.49 -110.66 151.34
CA LYS A 918 -71.00 -109.35 150.92
C LYS A 918 -72.44 -109.44 150.43
N ASP A 919 -72.84 -110.53 149.76
CA ASP A 919 -74.23 -110.82 149.40
C ASP A 919 -75.10 -111.12 150.63
N LEU A 920 -74.53 -111.67 151.71
CA LEU A 920 -75.19 -111.81 153.01
C LEU A 920 -75.31 -110.46 153.73
N TYR A 921 -74.29 -109.60 153.69
CA TYR A 921 -74.35 -108.24 154.24
C TYR A 921 -75.25 -107.30 153.43
N ILE A 922 -75.33 -107.44 152.10
CA ILE A 922 -76.25 -106.68 151.24
C ILE A 922 -77.69 -107.18 151.44
N ARG A 923 -77.92 -108.50 151.60
CA ARG A 923 -79.25 -109.03 151.95
C ARG A 923 -79.68 -108.69 153.39
N LEU A 924 -78.73 -108.44 154.31
CA LEU A 924 -79.00 -107.90 155.65
C LEU A 924 -79.16 -106.37 155.67
N ALA A 925 -78.62 -105.64 154.69
CA ALA A 925 -78.74 -104.18 154.55
C ALA A 925 -79.92 -103.70 153.67
N GLN A 926 -80.75 -104.61 153.16
CA GLN A 926 -81.98 -104.29 152.41
C GLN A 926 -83.27 -104.83 153.06
N LYS A 927 -83.22 -105.10 154.37
CA LYS A 927 -84.37 -105.00 155.28
C LYS A 927 -84.10 -103.88 156.29
N GLY A 928 -84.20 -102.67 155.77
CA GLY A 928 -84.18 -101.38 156.46
C GLY A 928 -84.80 -100.37 155.51
#